data_AF-A0A9P1I3S6-F1
#
_entry.id   AF-A0A9P1I3S6-F1
#
_cell.length_a   1.000
_cell.length_b   1.000
_cell.length_c   1.000
_cell.angle_alpha   90.00
_cell.angle_beta   90.00
_cell.angle_gamma   90.00
#
_symmetry.space_group_name_H-M   'P 1'
#
loop_
_entity.id
_entity.type
_entity.pdbx_description
1 polymer ?
#
loop_
_entity_poly.entity_id
_entity_poly.type
_entity_poly.pdbx_seq_one_letter_code
_entity_poly.pdbx_strand_id
1 'polypeptide(L)'
;MENSYVEIDNSENSYTEISPIPTEVQIEKIEESTNRLKLAEENLALCRRSFDSNEKILLSICDLMSIVKANFHSRHFDSSILFADIQKKLFDWKKSINVIQNILKQRMARLNISNEEFLNEFVALKQQLADEQEFGVLIFGDLSSLNQAIEADIAAASQCIPSKRQTLDEAYAPPANFLEIEVVNPITHGVGKMRYTDYEIRMRSNLPVFKQKESNVRRRYSDFEWLRGELERDSKIVVPQLPGKSLKQQLPFRSDDGIFEEEFIENRRKALETFINKVAGHPLAQNSLRVFLRGTLVDKNQCTRRIFLEKINNVTGEREWVVKDEDYDMAQELARSRFGDMILDFDRNDMFLEGLKTCIEEKKRENGRCHVLDIGTGTGLLSLMAAREGADKVTALEVFKPMGDCARHITSHSEWKDRITVISERSTDVDDIGGEAADVIVAAIFDTELIGEGALRTFKEALKRLAKPGCRVVPSTGNVFIVPVMSKLLKKFNRIPRFEEDDKDPFGSCPGTSAVFDCQLSAVDPSDFIQLTDPIIAFEFDFENADKIVFDEKFVRKALVKNDGSIDAILMWWNLDMDRKGKHFIDMAPKWANPGFAWRDHWMQAIYYLPTSKTIKKGDELKIACAHDEFSMWFSVSGKCDRGYCTCMMHSIMTRQTMFHINDIFEDQQFIEEIRKLSIDKHVVTVGEGSFIGILAARFAKSVTICDNNPHFHAIFQRYISHYNLKNVQILEDLRQIEQQPDIVLAEPFYMSAMNPWQNLRFLFDVQLLREYWGKSLRVEPSFGYLKGLPEKFDDLHKISSDVGTVNGFDLSFFDEISTKARKATDALIDEQPLWEYSGKSTGNVIELLQFDVNSKLCDERCDIVFDNAVGETNGFPIWMDWKFGELNISTGLLNDTHQPVGNVPNWNKGFKQGVYFPHSDLMKRDKIRLKAHFDFENGDVNFQFLNVE
;
A
#
# COMPACT_ATOMS: atom_id res chain seq x y z
N MET A 1 58.41 -35.01 9.75
CA MET A 1 58.15 -34.94 11.20
C MET A 1 56.68 -35.20 11.36
N GLU A 2 56.37 -36.51 11.42
CA GLU A 2 55.80 -37.17 12.62
C GLU A 2 54.27 -37.10 12.54
N ASN A 3 53.58 -38.04 11.88
CA ASN A 3 53.35 -39.46 12.20
C ASN A 3 52.86 -39.74 13.64
N SER A 4 51.57 -40.08 13.75
CA SER A 4 51.05 -41.18 14.59
C SER A 4 49.60 -41.48 14.11
N TYR A 5 49.25 -42.53 13.36
CA TYR A 5 49.28 -43.99 13.66
C TYR A 5 48.58 -44.30 15.01
N VAL A 6 47.62 -45.21 15.21
CA VAL A 6 47.22 -46.51 14.61
C VAL A 6 45.75 -46.78 15.03
N GLU A 7 44.84 -47.09 14.11
CA GLU A 7 44.10 -48.38 13.88
C GLU A 7 43.58 -49.15 15.11
N ILE A 8 42.34 -49.65 14.98
CA ILE A 8 41.94 -51.08 15.01
C ILE A 8 40.50 -51.11 14.44
N ASP A 9 40.27 -51.69 13.26
CA ASP A 9 39.92 -53.11 13.02
C ASP A 9 38.47 -53.42 13.50
N ASN A 10 37.58 -54.11 12.81
CA ASN A 10 37.64 -54.87 11.56
C ASN A 10 36.19 -55.27 11.18
N SER A 11 36.06 -55.88 9.99
CA SER A 11 35.03 -56.86 9.58
C SER A 11 33.71 -56.42 8.92
N GLU A 12 33.71 -56.61 7.60
CA GLU A 12 32.84 -57.51 6.80
C GLU A 12 31.32 -57.24 6.63
N ASN A 13 31.02 -56.97 5.35
CA ASN A 13 29.82 -57.34 4.59
C ASN A 13 28.92 -58.46 5.16
N SER A 14 27.61 -58.18 5.26
CA SER A 14 26.58 -59.10 4.76
C SER A 14 25.23 -58.39 4.56
N TYR A 15 24.71 -58.52 3.35
CA TYR A 15 23.35 -58.15 2.94
C TYR A 15 22.25 -58.78 3.80
N THR A 16 21.23 -57.98 4.14
CA THR A 16 19.79 -58.28 4.34
C THR A 16 19.20 -57.04 5.02
N GLU A 17 18.07 -56.42 4.68
CA GLU A 17 16.83 -56.87 4.08
C GLU A 17 15.98 -55.63 3.77
N ILE A 18 15.16 -55.73 2.73
CA ILE A 18 14.09 -54.79 2.37
C ILE A 18 13.03 -54.80 3.48
N SER A 19 12.50 -53.65 3.91
CA SER A 19 11.06 -53.53 4.27
C SER A 19 10.58 -52.13 4.69
N PRO A 20 9.26 -51.84 4.63
CA PRO A 20 8.21 -52.58 3.92
C PRO A 20 7.27 -51.70 3.06
N ILE A 21 6.91 -52.25 1.89
CA ILE A 21 5.57 -52.06 1.33
C ILE A 21 4.58 -52.61 2.36
N PRO A 22 3.43 -51.97 2.64
CA PRO A 22 2.49 -52.42 3.66
C PRO A 22 2.19 -53.91 3.50
N THR A 23 2.32 -54.66 4.59
CA THR A 23 2.00 -56.09 4.61
C THR A 23 0.53 -56.32 4.23
N GLU A 24 0.18 -57.47 3.66
CA GLU A 24 -1.21 -57.86 3.39
C GLU A 24 -2.12 -57.70 4.62
N VAL A 25 -1.56 -57.92 5.82
CA VAL A 25 -2.24 -57.70 7.11
C VAL A 25 -2.55 -56.22 7.39
N GLN A 26 -1.70 -55.29 6.94
CA GLN A 26 -1.94 -53.85 7.03
C GLN A 26 -2.97 -53.39 6.00
N ILE A 27 -3.01 -54.01 4.82
CA ILE A 27 -4.02 -53.74 3.78
C ILE A 27 -5.39 -54.28 4.21
N GLU A 28 -5.46 -55.50 4.76
CA GLU A 28 -6.70 -56.09 5.31
C GLU A 28 -7.27 -55.22 6.44
N LYS A 29 -6.44 -54.68 7.33
CA LYS A 29 -6.91 -53.80 8.42
C LYS A 29 -7.43 -52.44 7.91
N ILE A 30 -6.88 -51.94 6.81
CA ILE A 30 -7.36 -50.72 6.13
C ILE A 30 -8.71 -51.01 5.44
N GLU A 31 -8.84 -52.17 4.79
CA GLU A 31 -10.12 -52.61 4.19
C GLU A 31 -11.20 -52.86 5.26
N GLU A 32 -10.82 -53.43 6.41
CA GLU A 32 -11.74 -53.67 7.53
C GLU A 32 -12.23 -52.34 8.14
N SER A 33 -11.34 -51.36 8.29
CA SER A 33 -11.69 -50.00 8.77
C SER A 33 -12.60 -49.27 7.77
N THR A 34 -12.34 -49.44 6.47
CA THR A 34 -13.16 -48.89 5.39
C THR A 34 -14.57 -49.50 5.38
N ASN A 35 -14.69 -50.81 5.63
CA ASN A 35 -15.98 -51.50 5.73
C ASN A 35 -16.76 -51.10 7.00
N ARG A 36 -16.08 -50.85 8.12
CA ARG A 36 -16.69 -50.35 9.36
C ARG A 36 -17.23 -48.91 9.21
N LEU A 37 -16.54 -48.06 8.45
CA LEU A 37 -17.01 -46.72 8.11
C LEU A 37 -18.24 -46.75 7.19
N LYS A 38 -18.33 -47.73 6.28
CA LYS A 38 -19.52 -47.98 5.46
C LYS A 38 -20.75 -48.40 6.30
N LEU A 39 -20.54 -49.18 7.36
CA LEU A 39 -21.60 -49.54 8.29
C LEU A 39 -22.06 -48.32 9.13
N ALA A 40 -21.14 -47.41 9.46
CA ALA A 40 -21.48 -46.13 10.09
C ALA A 40 -22.28 -45.22 9.14
N GLU A 41 -21.98 -45.20 7.83
CA GLU A 41 -22.80 -44.53 6.80
C GLU A 41 -24.23 -45.09 6.74
N GLU A 42 -24.40 -46.41 6.80
CA GLU A 42 -25.72 -47.06 6.79
C GLU A 42 -26.53 -46.77 8.07
N ASN A 43 -25.87 -46.73 9.23
CA ASN A 43 -26.50 -46.35 10.50
C ASN A 43 -26.86 -44.85 10.54
N LEU A 44 -26.02 -43.98 9.97
CA LEU A 44 -26.34 -42.55 9.80
C LEU A 44 -27.45 -42.32 8.77
N ALA A 45 -27.57 -43.19 7.75
CA ALA A 45 -28.68 -43.18 6.81
C ALA A 45 -30.01 -43.58 7.47
N LEU A 46 -29.99 -44.43 8.51
CA LEU A 46 -31.16 -44.72 9.36
C LEU A 46 -31.61 -43.51 10.20
N CYS A 47 -30.67 -42.66 10.64
CA CYS A 47 -30.96 -41.39 11.33
C CYS A 47 -31.54 -40.28 10.42
N ARG A 48 -31.53 -40.45 9.08
CA ARG A 48 -32.05 -39.46 8.11
C ARG A 48 -33.55 -39.18 8.20
N ARG A 49 -34.33 -39.99 8.94
CA ARG A 49 -35.80 -39.77 9.06
C ARG A 49 -36.20 -38.71 10.09
N SER A 50 -35.26 -38.01 10.74
CA SER A 50 -35.60 -37.08 11.83
C SER A 50 -35.03 -35.66 11.72
N PHE A 51 -34.30 -35.30 10.66
CA PHE A 51 -33.64 -33.99 10.56
C PHE A 51 -33.73 -33.39 9.15
N ASP A 52 -34.74 -32.54 8.93
CA ASP A 52 -35.17 -32.10 7.60
C ASP A 52 -34.61 -30.73 7.15
N SER A 53 -33.40 -30.33 7.57
CA SER A 53 -32.89 -29.00 7.19
C SER A 53 -31.37 -28.78 7.09
N ASN A 54 -30.55 -29.82 6.91
CA ASN A 54 -29.08 -29.67 6.77
C ASN A 54 -28.49 -30.46 5.57
N GLU A 55 -29.16 -30.47 4.42
CA GLU A 55 -28.67 -31.17 3.22
C GLU A 55 -27.33 -30.64 2.69
N LYS A 56 -27.02 -29.34 2.83
CA LYS A 56 -25.85 -28.71 2.17
C LYS A 56 -24.48 -29.02 2.79
N ILE A 57 -24.40 -29.25 4.11
CA ILE A 57 -23.13 -29.53 4.80
C ILE A 57 -22.69 -30.98 4.58
N LEU A 58 -23.63 -31.93 4.56
CA LEU A 58 -23.35 -33.34 4.31
C LEU A 58 -22.99 -33.61 2.84
N LEU A 59 -23.62 -32.90 1.89
CA LEU A 59 -23.26 -32.97 0.46
C LEU A 59 -21.80 -32.51 0.22
N SER A 60 -21.33 -31.48 0.92
CA SER A 60 -19.95 -30.99 0.80
C SER A 60 -18.91 -32.00 1.33
N ILE A 61 -19.26 -32.81 2.33
CA ILE A 61 -18.39 -33.86 2.88
C ILE A 61 -18.30 -35.05 1.91
N CYS A 62 -19.42 -35.44 1.28
CA CYS A 62 -19.47 -36.49 0.27
C CYS A 62 -18.66 -36.15 -1.00
N ASP A 63 -18.69 -34.89 -1.43
CA ASP A 63 -17.89 -34.41 -2.56
C ASP A 63 -16.38 -34.41 -2.24
N LEU A 64 -16.02 -34.03 -1.01
CA LEU A 64 -14.65 -34.11 -0.49
C LEU A 64 -14.12 -35.54 -0.45
N MET A 65 -14.92 -36.51 -0.01
CA MET A 65 -14.52 -37.92 0.04
C MET A 65 -14.43 -38.55 -1.35
N SER A 66 -15.26 -38.11 -2.30
CA SER A 66 -15.20 -38.53 -3.70
C SER A 66 -13.91 -38.05 -4.39
N ILE A 67 -13.43 -36.84 -4.05
CA ILE A 67 -12.16 -36.29 -4.51
C ILE A 67 -10.97 -37.06 -3.91
N VAL A 68 -11.04 -37.47 -2.64
CA VAL A 68 -9.99 -38.30 -2.01
C VAL A 68 -9.93 -39.69 -2.63
N LYS A 69 -11.09 -40.31 -2.90
CA LYS A 69 -11.19 -41.63 -3.54
C LYS A 69 -10.69 -41.63 -5.00
N ALA A 70 -10.93 -40.55 -5.74
CA ALA A 70 -10.43 -40.37 -7.10
C ALA A 70 -8.89 -40.25 -7.17
N ASN A 71 -8.25 -39.68 -6.15
CA ASN A 71 -6.80 -39.49 -6.10
C ASN A 71 -6.03 -40.75 -5.68
N PHE A 72 -6.62 -41.62 -4.84
CA PHE A 72 -5.97 -42.87 -4.39
C PHE A 72 -5.83 -43.95 -5.48
N HIS A 73 -6.64 -43.90 -6.56
CA HIS A 73 -6.51 -44.82 -7.68
C HIS A 73 -5.48 -44.37 -8.75
N SER A 74 -4.85 -43.20 -8.60
CA SER A 74 -3.78 -42.76 -9.50
C SER A 74 -2.42 -43.28 -9.01
N ARG A 75 -1.73 -44.07 -9.84
CA ARG A 75 -0.51 -44.84 -9.47
C ARG A 75 0.79 -44.01 -9.35
N HIS A 76 0.76 -42.75 -8.87
CA HIS A 76 1.98 -41.99 -8.58
C HIS A 76 1.84 -41.18 -7.29
N PHE A 77 2.56 -41.61 -6.24
CA PHE A 77 2.51 -41.09 -4.88
C PHE A 77 3.64 -40.07 -4.62
N ASP A 78 3.31 -38.92 -4.05
CA ASP A 78 4.26 -37.99 -3.41
C ASP A 78 3.70 -37.59 -2.03
N SER A 79 4.40 -37.99 -0.96
CA SER A 79 3.88 -38.05 0.42
C SER A 79 3.98 -36.74 1.21
N SER A 80 4.62 -35.69 0.67
CA SER A 80 4.92 -34.44 1.40
C SER A 80 3.83 -33.36 1.27
N ILE A 81 3.31 -33.16 0.05
CA ILE A 81 2.23 -32.20 -0.25
C ILE A 81 0.93 -32.63 0.42
N LEU A 82 0.68 -33.94 0.47
CA LEU A 82 -0.49 -34.49 1.13
C LEU A 82 -0.47 -34.22 2.64
N PHE A 83 0.71 -34.16 3.27
CA PHE A 83 0.81 -33.98 4.72
C PHE A 83 0.40 -32.57 5.17
N ALA A 84 0.82 -31.52 4.48
CA ALA A 84 0.45 -30.13 4.82
C ALA A 84 -1.01 -29.81 4.51
N ASP A 85 -1.52 -30.30 3.37
CA ASP A 85 -2.94 -30.14 3.00
C ASP A 85 -3.85 -30.98 3.90
N ILE A 86 -3.43 -32.19 4.28
CA ILE A 86 -4.14 -33.00 5.28
C ILE A 86 -4.06 -32.34 6.66
N GLN A 87 -2.92 -31.77 7.08
CA GLN A 87 -2.80 -31.05 8.35
C GLN A 87 -3.70 -29.83 8.41
N LYS A 88 -3.72 -28.99 7.36
CA LYS A 88 -4.59 -27.83 7.26
C LYS A 88 -6.07 -28.23 7.25
N LYS A 89 -6.42 -29.26 6.47
CA LYS A 89 -7.80 -29.76 6.42
C LYS A 89 -8.22 -30.50 7.70
N LEU A 90 -7.31 -31.19 8.39
CA LEU A 90 -7.54 -31.77 9.72
C LEU A 90 -7.68 -30.67 10.78
N PHE A 91 -6.96 -29.56 10.65
CA PHE A 91 -7.10 -28.39 11.52
C PHE A 91 -8.44 -27.69 11.31
N ASP A 92 -8.85 -27.47 10.06
CA ASP A 92 -10.16 -26.93 9.70
C ASP A 92 -11.31 -27.88 10.12
N TRP A 93 -11.08 -29.19 10.01
CA TRP A 93 -12.00 -30.22 10.49
C TRP A 93 -12.10 -30.25 12.02
N LYS A 94 -10.99 -30.12 12.75
CA LYS A 94 -10.98 -29.95 14.22
C LYS A 94 -11.74 -28.69 14.65
N LYS A 95 -11.55 -27.57 13.94
CA LYS A 95 -12.28 -26.31 14.18
C LYS A 95 -13.79 -26.50 13.95
N SER A 96 -14.16 -27.22 12.89
CA SER A 96 -15.55 -27.55 12.55
C SER A 96 -16.20 -28.50 13.56
N ILE A 97 -15.48 -29.50 14.08
CA ILE A 97 -15.96 -30.42 15.11
C ILE A 97 -16.22 -29.68 16.43
N ASN A 98 -15.33 -28.77 16.85
CA ASN A 98 -15.53 -28.00 18.07
C ASN A 98 -16.77 -27.09 17.97
N VAL A 99 -17.01 -26.50 16.79
CA VAL A 99 -18.22 -25.73 16.50
C VAL A 99 -19.48 -26.61 16.59
N ILE A 100 -19.47 -27.79 15.97
CA ILE A 100 -20.59 -28.75 16.03
C ILE A 100 -20.83 -29.24 17.46
N GLN A 101 -19.78 -29.51 18.24
CA GLN A 101 -19.86 -29.90 19.65
C GLN A 101 -20.48 -28.82 20.53
N ASN A 102 -20.12 -27.55 20.32
CA ASN A 102 -20.71 -26.44 21.06
C ASN A 102 -22.17 -26.21 20.70
N ILE A 103 -22.53 -26.31 19.42
CA ILE A 103 -23.92 -26.22 18.95
C ILE A 103 -24.78 -27.36 19.54
N LEU A 104 -24.25 -28.59 19.59
CA LEU A 104 -24.95 -29.74 20.17
C LEU A 104 -25.11 -29.61 21.70
N LYS A 105 -24.06 -29.23 22.43
CA LYS A 105 -24.14 -28.96 23.88
C LYS A 105 -25.18 -27.88 24.21
N GLN A 106 -25.22 -26.80 23.43
CA GLN A 106 -26.17 -25.71 23.61
C GLN A 106 -27.62 -26.12 23.28
N ARG A 107 -27.84 -26.97 22.26
CA ARG A 107 -29.17 -27.53 21.94
C ARG A 107 -29.66 -28.53 22.98
N MET A 108 -28.77 -29.37 23.52
CA MET A 108 -29.11 -30.33 24.58
C MET A 108 -29.49 -29.60 25.89
N ALA A 109 -28.76 -28.54 26.25
CA ALA A 109 -29.08 -27.69 27.40
C ALA A 109 -30.44 -26.98 27.24
N ARG A 110 -30.82 -26.58 26.02
CA ARG A 110 -32.13 -25.95 25.74
C ARG A 110 -33.32 -26.89 25.75
N LEU A 111 -33.13 -28.19 25.47
CA LEU A 111 -34.23 -29.16 25.37
C LEU A 111 -34.46 -29.98 26.65
N ASN A 112 -33.63 -29.80 27.68
CA ASN A 112 -33.70 -30.49 28.97
C ASN A 112 -33.80 -32.04 28.86
N ILE A 113 -33.12 -32.60 27.86
CA ILE A 113 -33.11 -34.03 27.55
C ILE A 113 -32.01 -34.72 28.37
N SER A 114 -32.38 -35.57 29.33
CA SER A 114 -31.48 -36.53 29.95
C SER A 114 -31.68 -37.90 29.29
N ASN A 115 -30.97 -38.18 28.19
CA ASN A 115 -30.99 -39.51 27.58
C ASN A 115 -29.58 -40.09 27.55
N GLU A 116 -29.35 -41.08 28.43
CA GLU A 116 -28.13 -41.87 28.49
C GLU A 116 -27.82 -42.58 27.16
N GLU A 117 -28.82 -42.89 26.32
CA GLU A 117 -28.61 -43.53 25.01
C GLU A 117 -27.85 -42.66 24.01
N PHE A 118 -28.15 -41.36 23.91
CA PHE A 118 -27.44 -40.47 22.97
C PHE A 118 -26.03 -40.10 23.48
N LEU A 119 -25.87 -40.00 24.81
CA LEU A 119 -24.56 -39.86 25.44
C LEU A 119 -23.71 -41.12 25.24
N ASN A 120 -24.30 -42.32 25.28
CA ASN A 120 -23.60 -43.57 25.00
C ASN A 120 -23.23 -43.74 23.52
N GLU A 121 -24.09 -43.33 22.57
CA GLU A 121 -23.73 -43.31 21.14
C GLU A 121 -22.65 -42.26 20.84
N PHE A 122 -22.73 -41.06 21.44
CA PHE A 122 -21.74 -40.01 21.23
C PHE A 122 -20.41 -40.31 21.96
N VAL A 123 -20.45 -40.94 23.13
CA VAL A 123 -19.26 -41.47 23.82
C VAL A 123 -18.65 -42.64 23.06
N ALA A 124 -19.46 -43.51 22.44
CA ALA A 124 -18.95 -44.57 21.55
C ALA A 124 -18.27 -43.98 20.30
N LEU A 125 -18.83 -42.92 19.71
CA LEU A 125 -18.19 -42.17 18.61
C LEU A 125 -16.90 -41.48 19.05
N LYS A 126 -16.89 -40.92 20.28
CA LYS A 126 -15.73 -40.29 20.90
C LYS A 126 -14.62 -41.30 21.24
N GLN A 127 -14.98 -42.51 21.66
CA GLN A 127 -14.05 -43.61 21.92
C GLN A 127 -13.48 -44.15 20.60
N GLN A 128 -14.31 -44.33 19.56
CA GLN A 128 -13.87 -44.75 18.23
C GLN A 128 -12.95 -43.74 17.54
N LEU A 129 -13.18 -42.43 17.72
CA LEU A 129 -12.31 -41.37 17.21
C LEU A 129 -11.02 -41.21 18.04
N ALA A 130 -11.04 -41.59 19.33
CA ALA A 130 -9.85 -41.64 20.18
C ALA A 130 -8.94 -42.84 19.84
N ASP A 131 -9.53 -43.97 19.44
CA ASP A 131 -8.77 -45.14 18.96
C ASP A 131 -8.06 -44.87 17.62
N GLU A 132 -8.62 -44.03 16.74
CA GLU A 132 -7.92 -43.52 15.54
C GLU A 132 -6.79 -42.53 15.89
N GLN A 133 -6.89 -41.86 17.04
CA GLN A 133 -5.85 -41.00 17.59
C GLN A 133 -4.63 -41.82 18.07
N GLU A 134 -4.85 -42.99 18.68
CA GLU A 134 -3.79 -43.97 19.01
C GLU A 134 -3.12 -44.55 17.75
N PHE A 135 -3.88 -44.72 16.66
CA PHE A 135 -3.34 -45.20 15.38
C PHE A 135 -2.36 -44.20 14.75
N GLY A 136 -2.59 -42.89 14.92
CA GLY A 136 -1.63 -41.85 14.55
C GLY A 136 -0.37 -41.81 15.43
N VAL A 137 -0.51 -42.12 16.72
CA VAL A 137 0.60 -42.18 17.70
C VAL A 137 1.50 -43.41 17.46
N LEU A 138 0.92 -44.55 17.05
CA LEU A 138 1.65 -45.78 16.70
C LEU A 138 2.49 -45.66 15.42
N ILE A 139 2.18 -44.72 14.52
CA ILE A 139 2.92 -44.51 13.26
C ILE A 139 4.01 -43.44 13.41
N PHE A 140 3.85 -42.45 14.29
CA PHE A 140 4.71 -41.25 14.30
C PHE A 140 5.39 -40.90 15.64
N GLY A 141 5.24 -41.70 16.70
CA GLY A 141 5.96 -41.51 17.96
C GLY A 141 5.40 -40.42 18.89
N ASP A 142 5.83 -40.46 20.15
CA ASP A 142 5.24 -39.77 21.31
C ASP A 142 5.32 -38.23 21.23
N LEU A 143 4.19 -37.61 20.88
CA LEU A 143 3.97 -36.15 20.75
C LEU A 143 4.29 -35.33 22.01
N SER A 144 4.34 -35.96 23.19
CA SER A 144 4.62 -35.25 24.45
C SER A 144 6.07 -34.73 24.53
N SER A 145 7.00 -35.49 23.96
CA SER A 145 8.43 -35.17 23.97
C SER A 145 8.81 -34.11 22.92
N LEU A 146 8.05 -33.98 21.83
CA LEU A 146 8.23 -32.94 20.81
C LEU A 146 7.72 -31.58 21.29
N ASN A 147 6.60 -31.52 22.02
CA ASN A 147 6.09 -30.27 22.59
C ASN A 147 7.01 -29.71 23.68
N GLN A 148 7.63 -30.56 24.50
CA GLN A 148 8.63 -30.12 25.48
C GLN A 148 9.91 -29.60 24.82
N ALA A 149 10.32 -30.18 23.68
CA ALA A 149 11.46 -29.69 22.90
C ALA A 149 11.15 -28.35 22.21
N ILE A 150 9.92 -28.18 21.69
CA ILE A 150 9.47 -26.93 21.04
C ILE A 150 9.32 -25.79 22.05
N GLU A 151 8.77 -26.04 23.25
CA GLU A 151 8.70 -25.02 24.30
C GLU A 151 10.09 -24.60 24.82
N ALA A 152 11.03 -25.55 24.90
CA ALA A 152 12.43 -25.26 25.25
C ALA A 152 13.18 -24.49 24.14
N ASP A 153 12.92 -24.80 22.86
CA ASP A 153 13.51 -24.11 21.70
C ASP A 153 12.94 -22.69 21.51
N ILE A 154 11.66 -22.46 21.83
CA ILE A 154 11.04 -21.12 21.80
C ILE A 154 11.62 -20.24 22.92
N ALA A 155 11.88 -20.80 24.10
CA ALA A 155 12.54 -20.07 25.19
C ALA A 155 14.02 -19.76 24.88
N ALA A 156 14.71 -20.64 24.13
CA ALA A 156 16.10 -20.45 23.72
C ALA A 156 16.27 -19.50 22.52
N ALA A 157 15.25 -19.33 21.66
CA ALA A 157 15.26 -18.45 20.49
C ALA A 157 15.33 -16.94 20.82
N SER A 158 15.26 -16.56 22.10
CA SER A 158 15.41 -15.16 22.55
C SER A 158 16.86 -14.74 22.86
N GLN A 159 17.87 -15.59 22.60
CA GLN A 159 19.28 -15.21 22.73
C GLN A 159 20.08 -15.57 21.47
N CYS A 160 21.00 -14.67 21.07
CA CYS A 160 21.80 -14.68 19.84
C CYS A 160 22.27 -16.07 19.39
N ILE A 161 22.04 -16.39 18.10
CA ILE A 161 22.39 -17.67 17.45
C ILE A 161 23.90 -17.78 17.21
N PRO A 162 24.58 -18.87 17.65
CA PRO A 162 25.79 -19.36 17.02
C PRO A 162 25.45 -20.46 15.98
N SER A 163 26.13 -20.44 14.83
CA SER A 163 25.88 -21.34 13.69
C SER A 163 26.10 -22.83 14.02
N LYS A 164 25.07 -23.67 13.83
CA LYS A 164 25.17 -25.13 13.92
C LYS A 164 25.69 -25.73 12.60
N ARG A 165 26.56 -26.75 12.68
CA ARG A 165 27.07 -27.50 11.51
C ARG A 165 26.00 -28.45 10.97
N GLN A 166 25.77 -28.43 9.66
CA GLN A 166 24.85 -29.31 8.93
C GLN A 166 25.23 -30.79 9.06
N THR A 167 24.21 -31.66 9.14
CA THR A 167 24.38 -33.12 9.11
C THR A 167 24.42 -33.64 7.68
N LEU A 168 24.99 -34.84 7.48
CA LEU A 168 25.16 -35.44 6.15
C LEU A 168 23.82 -35.77 5.45
N ASP A 169 22.75 -36.04 6.20
CA ASP A 169 21.43 -36.30 5.62
C ASP A 169 20.73 -35.02 5.12
N GLU A 170 20.96 -33.87 5.76
CA GLU A 170 20.49 -32.56 5.28
C GLU A 170 21.20 -32.12 3.98
N ALA A 171 22.40 -32.66 3.72
CA ALA A 171 23.15 -32.36 2.50
C ALA A 171 22.62 -33.11 1.25
N TYR A 172 21.77 -34.13 1.42
CA TYR A 172 21.26 -34.96 0.32
C TYR A 172 19.72 -34.95 0.15
N ALA A 173 18.98 -34.14 0.92
CA ALA A 173 17.54 -33.95 0.72
C ALA A 173 17.25 -33.06 -0.52
N PRO A 174 16.19 -33.33 -1.32
CA PRO A 174 15.78 -32.43 -2.40
C PRO A 174 15.38 -31.05 -1.83
N PRO A 175 15.79 -29.93 -2.46
CA PRO A 175 15.44 -28.60 -1.97
C PRO A 175 13.92 -28.40 -1.92
N ALA A 176 13.42 -27.74 -0.86
CA ALA A 176 11.99 -27.42 -0.70
C ALA A 176 11.40 -26.64 -1.89
N ASN A 177 12.25 -25.95 -2.65
CA ASN A 177 11.96 -25.30 -3.92
C ASN A 177 13.18 -25.48 -4.85
N PHE A 178 13.03 -26.11 -6.01
CA PHE A 178 14.10 -26.27 -6.99
C PHE A 178 13.66 -25.86 -8.40
N LEU A 179 14.62 -25.32 -9.14
CA LEU A 179 14.54 -25.02 -10.56
C LEU A 179 15.88 -25.44 -11.15
N GLU A 180 15.90 -26.63 -11.73
CA GLU A 180 17.06 -27.18 -12.43
C GLU A 180 16.93 -26.88 -13.92
N ILE A 181 17.98 -26.28 -14.49
CA ILE A 181 18.03 -26.00 -15.92
C ILE A 181 19.35 -26.55 -16.46
N GLU A 182 19.25 -27.51 -17.37
CA GLU A 182 20.39 -28.07 -18.08
C GLU A 182 20.40 -27.56 -19.52
N VAL A 183 21.59 -27.28 -20.05
CA VAL A 183 21.79 -26.95 -21.47
C VAL A 183 22.58 -28.09 -22.08
N VAL A 184 21.94 -28.96 -22.86
CA VAL A 184 22.49 -30.23 -23.35
C VAL A 184 22.34 -30.36 -24.87
N ASN A 185 22.87 -31.45 -25.44
CA ASN A 185 22.68 -31.88 -26.84
C ASN A 185 22.83 -30.74 -27.87
N PRO A 186 24.02 -30.14 -28.00
CA PRO A 186 24.26 -29.16 -29.04
C PRO A 186 24.10 -29.79 -30.43
N ILE A 187 23.37 -29.14 -31.33
CA ILE A 187 23.21 -29.59 -32.72
C ILE A 187 23.54 -28.43 -33.66
N THR A 188 24.44 -28.68 -34.61
CA THR A 188 24.75 -27.73 -35.68
C THR A 188 23.89 -28.01 -36.90
N HIS A 189 23.10 -27.03 -37.31
CA HIS A 189 22.21 -27.06 -38.46
C HIS A 189 22.80 -26.26 -39.62
N GLY A 190 22.42 -26.61 -40.86
CA GLY A 190 22.78 -25.87 -42.07
C GLY A 190 24.09 -26.30 -42.73
N VAL A 191 24.38 -25.76 -43.92
CA VAL A 191 25.58 -26.06 -44.72
C VAL A 191 26.28 -24.76 -45.11
N GLY A 192 27.61 -24.71 -45.05
CA GLY A 192 28.40 -23.52 -45.44
C GLY A 192 28.17 -22.31 -44.53
N LYS A 193 27.91 -21.13 -45.11
CA LYS A 193 27.75 -19.86 -44.37
C LYS A 193 26.43 -19.71 -43.59
N MET A 194 25.50 -20.65 -43.74
CA MET A 194 24.20 -20.66 -43.04
C MET A 194 24.20 -21.59 -41.81
N ARG A 195 25.39 -22.06 -41.38
CA ARG A 195 25.53 -22.93 -40.21
C ARG A 195 25.21 -22.20 -38.91
N TYR A 196 24.44 -22.81 -38.03
CA TYR A 196 24.24 -22.34 -36.66
C TYR A 196 24.10 -23.51 -35.69
N THR A 197 24.53 -23.33 -34.44
CA THR A 197 24.37 -24.34 -33.38
C THR A 197 23.29 -23.89 -32.42
N ASP A 198 22.33 -24.76 -32.18
CA ASP A 198 21.35 -24.63 -31.10
C ASP A 198 21.62 -25.66 -30.00
N TYR A 199 21.08 -25.40 -28.82
CA TYR A 199 21.25 -26.22 -27.62
C TYR A 199 19.87 -26.61 -27.10
N GLU A 200 19.75 -27.84 -26.62
CA GLU A 200 18.55 -28.31 -25.92
C GLU A 200 18.59 -27.77 -24.49
N ILE A 201 17.52 -27.10 -24.06
CA ILE A 201 17.37 -26.62 -22.70
C ILE A 201 16.30 -27.46 -22.03
N ARG A 202 16.71 -28.21 -21.00
CA ARG A 202 15.82 -29.02 -20.17
C ARG A 202 15.60 -28.29 -18.85
N MET A 203 14.35 -28.06 -18.51
CA MET A 203 13.98 -27.49 -17.22
C MET A 203 13.21 -28.52 -16.40
N ARG A 204 13.51 -28.60 -15.10
CA ARG A 204 12.72 -29.28 -14.08
C ARG A 204 12.48 -28.34 -12.92
N SER A 205 11.23 -28.22 -12.46
CA SER A 205 10.92 -27.37 -11.32
C SER A 205 9.69 -27.82 -10.56
N ASN A 206 9.69 -27.59 -9.24
CA ASN A 206 8.52 -27.68 -8.38
C ASN A 206 7.96 -26.30 -7.98
N LEU A 207 8.49 -25.20 -8.54
CA LEU A 207 8.06 -23.84 -8.24
C LEU A 207 6.64 -23.57 -8.78
N PRO A 208 5.69 -23.02 -7.98
CA PRO A 208 4.31 -22.76 -8.39
C PRO A 208 4.17 -21.83 -9.61
N VAL A 209 5.19 -20.99 -9.83
CA VAL A 209 5.24 -20.07 -10.97
C VAL A 209 5.38 -20.83 -12.30
N PHE A 210 5.92 -22.05 -12.33
CA PHE A 210 6.01 -22.86 -13.54
C PHE A 210 4.81 -23.82 -13.66
N LYS A 211 3.90 -23.58 -14.63
CA LYS A 211 2.71 -24.43 -14.87
C LYS A 211 3.07 -25.85 -15.32
N GLN A 212 4.23 -26.02 -15.97
CA GLN A 212 4.77 -27.31 -16.39
C GLN A 212 5.95 -27.63 -15.48
N LYS A 213 5.94 -28.85 -14.90
CA LYS A 213 7.01 -29.32 -14.01
C LYS A 213 8.29 -29.69 -14.76
N GLU A 214 8.17 -30.02 -16.04
CA GLU A 214 9.29 -30.26 -16.94
C GLU A 214 9.04 -29.58 -18.29
N SER A 215 10.08 -29.00 -18.89
CA SER A 215 10.02 -28.52 -20.29
C SER A 215 11.31 -28.79 -21.04
N ASN A 216 11.20 -28.92 -22.36
CA ASN A 216 12.33 -29.12 -23.26
C ASN A 216 12.18 -28.21 -24.48
N VAL A 217 13.11 -27.27 -24.66
CA VAL A 217 13.10 -26.31 -25.77
C VAL A 217 14.49 -26.17 -26.37
N ARG A 218 14.60 -25.93 -27.69
CA ARG A 218 15.90 -25.64 -28.32
C ARG A 218 16.11 -24.14 -28.48
N ARG A 219 17.31 -23.65 -28.18
CA ARG A 219 17.69 -22.22 -28.25
C ARG A 219 19.06 -22.05 -28.87
N ARG A 220 19.22 -21.01 -29.69
CA ARG A 220 20.52 -20.58 -30.21
C ARG A 220 21.09 -19.47 -29.35
N TYR A 221 22.39 -19.20 -29.50
CA TYR A 221 23.10 -18.17 -28.72
C TYR A 221 22.41 -16.78 -28.76
N SER A 222 21.87 -16.36 -29.90
CA SER A 222 21.16 -15.07 -30.01
C SER A 222 19.88 -14.99 -29.18
N ASP A 223 19.26 -16.13 -28.83
CA ASP A 223 18.07 -16.15 -27.98
C ASP A 223 18.47 -15.93 -26.50
N PHE A 224 19.66 -16.37 -26.11
CA PHE A 224 20.25 -16.04 -24.80
C PHE A 224 20.65 -14.56 -24.73
N GLU A 225 21.13 -13.97 -25.83
CA GLU A 225 21.38 -12.52 -25.91
C GLU A 225 20.09 -11.72 -25.73
N TRP A 226 19.00 -12.18 -26.34
CA TRP A 226 17.68 -11.61 -26.11
C TRP A 226 17.28 -11.69 -24.63
N LEU A 227 17.37 -12.87 -24.02
CA LEU A 227 17.05 -13.05 -22.59
C LEU A 227 17.86 -12.12 -21.69
N ARG A 228 19.18 -11.96 -21.95
CA ARG A 228 20.03 -11.02 -21.21
C ARG A 228 19.55 -9.58 -21.37
N GLY A 229 19.21 -9.17 -22.59
CA GLY A 229 18.70 -7.82 -22.87
C GLY A 229 17.35 -7.53 -22.21
N GLU A 230 16.46 -8.51 -22.09
CA GLU A 230 15.22 -8.36 -21.32
C GLU A 230 15.51 -8.20 -19.83
N LEU A 231 16.44 -8.98 -19.27
CA LEU A 231 16.78 -8.91 -17.84
C LEU A 231 17.44 -7.57 -17.47
N GLU A 232 18.26 -7.00 -18.36
CA GLU A 232 18.88 -5.69 -18.13
C GLU A 232 17.87 -4.53 -18.17
N ARG A 233 16.76 -4.69 -18.89
CA ARG A 233 15.69 -3.69 -18.95
C ARG A 233 14.68 -3.80 -17.80
N ASP A 234 14.23 -5.02 -17.52
CA ASP A 234 13.04 -5.25 -16.67
C ASP A 234 13.40 -5.56 -15.21
N SER A 235 14.65 -5.93 -14.91
CA SER A 235 15.04 -6.33 -13.56
C SER A 235 16.24 -5.51 -13.09
N LYS A 236 16.14 -4.84 -11.93
CA LYS A 236 17.24 -4.05 -11.29
C LYS A 236 18.41 -4.94 -10.81
N ILE A 237 18.66 -6.05 -11.49
CA ILE A 237 19.60 -7.11 -11.12
C ILE A 237 20.87 -6.94 -11.93
N VAL A 238 22.01 -7.28 -11.33
CA VAL A 238 23.27 -7.36 -12.06
C VAL A 238 23.23 -8.62 -12.93
N VAL A 239 22.94 -8.45 -14.23
CA VAL A 239 22.79 -9.58 -15.15
C VAL A 239 24.16 -10.21 -15.45
N PRO A 240 24.33 -11.53 -15.27
CA PRO A 240 25.59 -12.20 -15.58
C PRO A 240 26.03 -12.00 -17.04
N GLN A 241 27.33 -11.97 -17.29
CA GLN A 241 27.87 -11.86 -18.64
C GLN A 241 27.65 -13.17 -19.42
N LEU A 242 27.24 -13.04 -20.69
CA LEU A 242 27.20 -14.17 -21.63
C LEU A 242 28.62 -14.51 -22.10
N PRO A 243 28.88 -15.76 -22.53
CA PRO A 243 30.18 -16.11 -23.11
C PRO A 243 30.41 -15.26 -24.36
N GLY A 244 31.58 -14.61 -24.45
CA GLY A 244 31.87 -13.64 -25.50
C GLY A 244 31.62 -14.16 -26.92
N LYS A 245 31.17 -13.26 -27.82
CA LYS A 245 31.18 -13.51 -29.26
C LYS A 245 32.64 -13.65 -29.68
N SER A 246 33.12 -14.87 -29.91
CA SER A 246 34.51 -15.15 -30.32
C SER A 246 34.84 -14.58 -31.71
N LEU A 247 34.92 -13.25 -31.81
CA LEU A 247 35.18 -12.50 -33.05
C LEU A 247 36.51 -12.91 -33.71
N LYS A 248 37.51 -13.34 -32.91
CA LYS A 248 38.79 -13.88 -33.40
C LYS A 248 38.69 -15.27 -34.04
N GLN A 249 37.68 -16.06 -33.70
CA GLN A 249 37.45 -17.41 -34.25
C GLN A 249 36.50 -17.40 -35.47
N GLN A 250 36.00 -16.22 -35.86
CA GLN A 250 35.18 -16.00 -37.06
C GLN A 250 35.98 -15.44 -38.25
N LEU A 251 37.31 -15.39 -38.16
CA LEU A 251 38.19 -14.85 -39.21
C LEU A 251 38.37 -15.84 -40.39
N PRO A 252 38.33 -15.37 -41.65
CA PRO A 252 38.19 -16.22 -42.85
C PRO A 252 39.44 -16.98 -43.31
N PHE A 253 40.49 -17.12 -42.48
CA PHE A 253 41.77 -17.73 -42.87
C PHE A 253 42.29 -18.76 -41.86
N ARG A 254 41.40 -19.55 -41.25
CA ARG A 254 41.77 -20.67 -40.38
C ARG A 254 41.55 -22.00 -41.08
N SER A 255 42.39 -22.98 -40.74
CA SER A 255 42.31 -24.36 -41.22
C SER A 255 41.42 -25.27 -40.34
N ASP A 256 40.81 -24.71 -39.30
CA ASP A 256 39.91 -25.37 -38.35
C ASP A 256 38.43 -24.97 -38.56
N ASP A 257 37.49 -25.73 -37.97
CA ASP A 257 36.04 -25.49 -38.06
C ASP A 257 35.56 -24.31 -37.17
N GLY A 258 36.49 -23.57 -36.55
CA GLY A 258 36.26 -22.35 -35.78
C GLY A 258 35.17 -22.47 -34.72
N ILE A 259 34.10 -21.67 -34.85
CA ILE A 259 32.96 -21.65 -33.91
C ILE A 259 32.10 -22.93 -33.94
N PHE A 260 32.46 -23.92 -34.76
CA PHE A 260 31.79 -25.20 -34.87
C PHE A 260 32.68 -26.39 -34.46
N GLU A 261 33.88 -26.14 -33.94
CA GLU A 261 34.66 -27.18 -33.29
C GLU A 261 33.93 -27.73 -32.05
N GLU A 262 34.01 -29.04 -31.84
CA GLU A 262 33.34 -29.71 -30.70
C GLU A 262 33.76 -29.12 -29.36
N GLU A 263 35.06 -28.83 -29.18
CA GLU A 263 35.59 -28.20 -27.96
C GLU A 263 34.97 -26.81 -27.73
N PHE A 264 34.79 -26.03 -28.80
CA PHE A 264 34.21 -24.70 -28.71
C PHE A 264 32.71 -24.74 -28.40
N ILE A 265 31.97 -25.63 -29.06
CA ILE A 265 30.54 -25.85 -28.83
C ILE A 265 30.31 -26.30 -27.39
N GLU A 266 31.13 -27.21 -26.86
CA GLU A 266 30.99 -27.70 -25.49
C GLU A 266 31.36 -26.64 -24.44
N ASN A 267 32.43 -25.87 -24.69
CA ASN A 267 32.79 -24.75 -23.82
C ASN A 267 31.69 -23.68 -23.78
N ARG A 268 31.07 -23.39 -24.92
CA ARG A 268 29.94 -22.47 -25.01
C ARG A 268 28.70 -23.02 -24.32
N ARG A 269 28.38 -24.31 -24.48
CA ARG A 269 27.27 -24.98 -23.78
C ARG A 269 27.39 -24.82 -22.26
N LYS A 270 28.55 -25.17 -21.68
CA LYS A 270 28.84 -25.03 -20.24
C LYS A 270 28.66 -23.59 -19.75
N ALA A 271 29.12 -22.61 -20.53
CA ALA A 271 29.00 -21.20 -20.17
C ALA A 271 27.55 -20.69 -20.24
N LEU A 272 26.77 -21.13 -21.23
CA LEU A 272 25.34 -20.80 -21.33
C LEU A 272 24.53 -21.45 -20.20
N GLU A 273 24.86 -22.69 -19.81
CA GLU A 273 24.30 -23.37 -18.65
C GLU A 273 24.59 -22.63 -17.35
N THR A 274 25.83 -22.15 -17.18
CA THR A 274 26.22 -21.35 -16.02
C THR A 274 25.46 -20.02 -15.99
N PHE A 275 25.27 -19.37 -17.15
CA PHE A 275 24.52 -18.13 -17.26
C PHE A 275 23.06 -18.32 -16.84
N ILE A 276 22.36 -19.31 -17.42
CA ILE A 276 20.92 -19.48 -17.17
C ILE A 276 20.62 -19.93 -15.73
N ASN A 277 21.47 -20.76 -15.13
CA ASN A 277 21.31 -21.17 -13.73
C ASN A 277 21.55 -20.02 -12.75
N LYS A 278 22.46 -19.08 -13.06
CA LYS A 278 22.63 -17.85 -12.26
C LYS A 278 21.42 -16.93 -12.35
N VAL A 279 20.79 -16.84 -13.51
CA VAL A 279 19.56 -16.07 -13.73
C VAL A 279 18.37 -16.72 -13.00
N ALA A 280 18.27 -18.04 -13.06
CA ALA A 280 17.17 -18.82 -12.47
C ALA A 280 17.02 -18.66 -10.95
N GLY A 281 18.12 -18.40 -10.24
CA GLY A 281 18.10 -18.16 -8.80
C GLY A 281 17.52 -16.81 -8.37
N HIS A 282 17.23 -15.89 -9.30
CA HIS A 282 16.79 -14.54 -8.96
C HIS A 282 15.26 -14.38 -9.04
N PRO A 283 14.55 -14.01 -7.95
CA PRO A 283 13.08 -13.90 -7.93
C PRO A 283 12.52 -12.97 -9.02
N LEU A 284 13.19 -11.84 -9.27
CA LEU A 284 12.79 -10.85 -10.28
C LEU A 284 13.04 -11.29 -11.74
N ALA A 285 13.82 -12.35 -11.98
CA ALA A 285 14.12 -12.85 -13.33
C ALA A 285 13.11 -13.91 -13.83
N GLN A 286 12.19 -14.34 -12.95
CA GLN A 286 11.34 -15.51 -13.19
C GLN A 286 10.37 -15.32 -14.37
N ASN A 287 9.90 -14.10 -14.67
CA ASN A 287 8.95 -13.87 -15.76
C ASN A 287 9.59 -14.03 -17.15
N SER A 288 10.69 -13.33 -17.43
CA SER A 288 11.41 -13.44 -18.71
C SER A 288 11.99 -14.84 -18.92
N LEU A 289 12.42 -15.50 -17.83
CA LEU A 289 12.88 -16.88 -17.84
C LEU A 289 11.74 -17.87 -18.19
N ARG A 290 10.51 -17.64 -17.70
CA ARG A 290 9.34 -18.47 -18.06
C ARG A 290 9.04 -18.44 -19.56
N VAL A 291 9.12 -17.26 -20.19
CA VAL A 291 8.91 -17.11 -21.64
C VAL A 291 10.01 -17.86 -22.40
N PHE A 292 11.26 -17.70 -21.96
CA PHE A 292 12.41 -18.35 -22.57
C PHE A 292 12.34 -19.89 -22.52
N LEU A 293 11.69 -20.48 -21.51
CA LEU A 293 11.66 -21.94 -21.27
C LEU A 293 10.42 -22.68 -21.81
N ARG A 294 9.45 -22.01 -22.46
CA ARG A 294 8.13 -22.63 -22.78
C ARG A 294 7.77 -22.84 -24.26
N GLY A 295 8.37 -22.13 -25.22
CA GLY A 295 7.94 -22.18 -26.65
C GLY A 295 8.96 -22.74 -27.66
N THR A 296 8.51 -23.20 -28.83
CA THR A 296 9.37 -23.57 -29.98
C THR A 296 9.90 -22.36 -30.77
N LEU A 297 9.22 -21.22 -30.66
CA LEU A 297 9.67 -19.90 -31.12
C LEU A 297 9.50 -18.92 -29.95
N VAL A 298 10.48 -18.05 -29.71
CA VAL A 298 10.30 -16.93 -28.79
C VAL A 298 9.38 -15.92 -29.50
N ASP A 299 8.08 -16.04 -29.28
CA ASP A 299 7.13 -15.03 -29.74
C ASP A 299 7.31 -13.78 -28.87
N LYS A 300 8.10 -12.83 -29.39
CA LYS A 300 8.51 -11.61 -28.70
C LYS A 300 7.32 -10.69 -28.35
N ASN A 301 6.13 -10.98 -28.89
CA ASN A 301 4.93 -10.18 -28.68
C ASN A 301 3.91 -10.82 -27.71
N GLN A 302 4.16 -12.03 -27.18
CA GLN A 302 3.20 -12.77 -26.33
C GLN A 302 3.42 -12.65 -24.82
N CYS A 303 4.38 -11.84 -24.38
CA CYS A 303 4.53 -11.53 -22.96
C CYS A 303 3.45 -10.52 -22.55
N THR A 304 2.18 -10.94 -22.50
CA THR A 304 1.13 -10.16 -21.82
C THR A 304 1.32 -10.30 -20.31
N ARG A 305 2.11 -9.39 -19.75
CA ARG A 305 2.32 -9.14 -18.34
C ARG A 305 0.97 -8.86 -17.67
N ARG A 306 0.94 -9.13 -16.37
CA ARG A 306 -0.24 -8.95 -15.54
C ARG A 306 0.25 -8.41 -14.22
N ILE A 307 -0.35 -7.32 -13.75
CA ILE A 307 0.02 -6.66 -12.49
C ILE A 307 -0.90 -7.22 -11.39
N PHE A 308 -0.31 -7.58 -10.26
CA PHE A 308 -1.06 -7.94 -9.06
C PHE A 308 -1.24 -6.70 -8.21
N LEU A 309 -2.48 -6.26 -8.07
CA LEU A 309 -2.86 -5.18 -7.16
C LEU A 309 -3.35 -5.80 -5.86
N GLU A 310 -2.78 -5.34 -4.75
CA GLU A 310 -3.29 -5.66 -3.42
C GLU A 310 -4.66 -4.98 -3.25
N LYS A 311 -5.65 -5.74 -2.75
CA LYS A 311 -6.98 -5.24 -2.40
C LYS A 311 -7.35 -5.79 -1.03
N ILE A 312 -8.02 -4.99 -0.20
CA ILE A 312 -8.63 -5.50 1.04
C ILE A 312 -10.02 -6.06 0.72
N ASN A 313 -10.31 -7.25 1.22
CA ASN A 313 -11.67 -7.79 1.21
C ASN A 313 -12.49 -7.05 2.27
N ASN A 314 -13.52 -6.30 1.87
CA ASN A 314 -14.29 -5.46 2.81
C ASN A 314 -15.22 -6.28 3.73
N VAL A 315 -15.43 -7.57 3.44
CA VAL A 315 -16.21 -8.50 4.28
C VAL A 315 -15.33 -9.09 5.39
N THR A 316 -14.13 -9.54 5.05
CA THR A 316 -13.24 -10.27 5.98
C THR A 316 -12.12 -9.42 6.56
N GLY A 317 -11.73 -8.35 5.85
CA GLY A 317 -10.52 -7.56 6.09
C GLY A 317 -9.22 -8.21 5.61
N GLU A 318 -9.28 -9.36 4.96
CA GLU A 318 -8.08 -10.05 4.48
C GLU A 318 -7.49 -9.35 3.24
N ARG A 319 -6.16 -9.43 3.11
CA ARG A 319 -5.45 -8.97 1.91
C ARG A 319 -5.64 -9.97 0.78
N GLU A 320 -6.22 -9.52 -0.31
CA GLU A 320 -6.42 -10.24 -1.56
C GLU A 320 -5.59 -9.62 -2.69
N TRP A 321 -5.52 -10.32 -3.81
CA TRP A 321 -4.79 -9.87 -5.00
C TRP A 321 -5.70 -9.90 -6.23
N VAL A 322 -5.83 -8.76 -6.90
CA VAL A 322 -6.54 -8.62 -8.18
C VAL A 322 -5.53 -8.52 -9.31
N VAL A 323 -5.83 -9.12 -10.45
CA VAL A 323 -4.95 -9.13 -11.60
C VAL A 323 -5.42 -8.12 -12.65
N LYS A 324 -4.55 -7.18 -13.04
CA LYS A 324 -4.78 -6.18 -14.09
C LYS A 324 -3.79 -6.33 -15.26
N ASP A 325 -4.10 -5.69 -16.38
CA ASP A 325 -3.22 -5.63 -17.57
C ASP A 325 -1.97 -4.80 -17.30
N GLU A 326 -0.86 -5.01 -18.04
CA GLU A 326 0.43 -4.31 -17.81
C GLU A 326 0.33 -2.80 -17.89
N ASP A 327 -0.56 -2.31 -18.74
CA ASP A 327 -0.71 -0.89 -18.96
C ASP A 327 -1.38 -0.21 -17.75
N TYR A 328 -1.81 -0.95 -16.72
CA TYR A 328 -2.46 -0.39 -15.53
C TYR A 328 -1.52 0.55 -14.76
N ASP A 329 -0.28 0.15 -14.47
CA ASP A 329 0.65 1.01 -13.71
C ASP A 329 0.94 2.30 -14.49
N MET A 330 1.19 2.17 -15.80
CA MET A 330 1.43 3.30 -16.69
C MET A 330 0.18 4.20 -16.81
N ALA A 331 -1.02 3.62 -16.90
CA ALA A 331 -2.26 4.39 -16.91
C ALA A 331 -2.51 5.07 -15.57
N GLN A 332 -2.20 4.43 -14.44
CA GLN A 332 -2.36 5.01 -13.12
C GLN A 332 -1.38 6.17 -12.89
N GLU A 333 -0.14 6.03 -13.36
CA GLU A 333 0.84 7.11 -13.33
C GLU A 333 0.42 8.27 -14.26
N LEU A 334 -0.16 7.98 -15.43
CA LEU A 334 -0.73 8.99 -16.33
C LEU A 334 -1.94 9.70 -15.72
N ALA A 335 -2.80 8.98 -14.98
CA ALA A 335 -3.91 9.58 -14.25
C ALA A 335 -3.42 10.59 -13.20
N ARG A 336 -2.28 10.29 -12.55
CA ARG A 336 -1.61 11.15 -11.56
C ARG A 336 -0.77 12.28 -12.16
N SER A 337 -0.40 12.19 -13.44
CA SER A 337 0.50 13.15 -14.13
C SER A 337 -0.05 14.57 -14.26
N ARG A 338 -1.32 14.80 -13.94
CA ARG A 338 -1.90 16.15 -13.81
C ARG A 338 -1.47 16.87 -12.53
N PHE A 339 -1.02 16.10 -11.52
CA PHE A 339 -0.71 16.56 -10.16
C PHE A 339 -1.82 17.49 -9.63
N GLY A 340 -3.04 16.97 -9.56
CA GLY A 340 -4.21 17.74 -9.13
C GLY A 340 -4.49 18.96 -10.01
N ASP A 341 -4.21 20.15 -9.45
CA ASP A 341 -4.50 21.47 -10.02
C ASP A 341 -3.28 22.15 -10.66
N MET A 342 -2.10 21.50 -10.68
CA MET A 342 -0.82 22.08 -11.11
C MET A 342 -0.88 22.91 -12.41
N ILE A 343 -1.59 22.42 -13.42
CA ILE A 343 -1.70 23.10 -14.72
C ILE A 343 -2.68 24.28 -14.66
N LEU A 344 -3.67 24.21 -13.77
CA LEU A 344 -4.68 25.25 -13.52
C LEU A 344 -4.24 26.28 -12.46
N ASP A 345 -3.05 26.13 -11.88
CA ASP A 345 -2.44 27.15 -11.03
C ASP A 345 -1.93 28.32 -11.87
N PHE A 346 -2.79 29.33 -12.02
CA PHE A 346 -2.49 30.51 -12.81
C PHE A 346 -1.38 31.38 -12.22
N ASP A 347 -1.27 31.48 -10.89
CA ASP A 347 -0.20 32.25 -10.24
C ASP A 347 1.16 31.62 -10.50
N ARG A 348 1.28 30.29 -10.33
CA ARG A 348 2.49 29.55 -10.71
C ARG A 348 2.85 29.82 -12.17
N ASN A 349 1.89 29.63 -13.06
CA ASN A 349 2.12 29.77 -14.50
C ASN A 349 2.59 31.19 -14.87
N ASP A 350 1.98 32.22 -14.28
CA ASP A 350 2.36 33.62 -14.50
C ASP A 350 3.77 33.91 -13.96
N MET A 351 4.12 33.37 -12.79
CA MET A 351 5.45 33.59 -12.19
C MET A 351 6.57 32.91 -12.99
N PHE A 352 6.38 31.68 -13.47
CA PHE A 352 7.32 31.04 -14.39
C PHE A 352 7.46 31.81 -15.70
N LEU A 353 6.34 32.33 -16.23
CA LEU A 353 6.35 33.15 -17.45
C LEU A 353 7.18 34.43 -17.26
N GLU A 354 7.00 35.15 -16.15
CA GLU A 354 7.78 36.36 -15.86
C GLU A 354 9.27 36.06 -15.68
N GLY A 355 9.62 34.97 -14.98
CA GLY A 355 11.01 34.52 -14.85
C GLY A 355 11.67 34.17 -16.20
N LEU A 356 10.93 33.46 -17.06
CA LEU A 356 11.36 33.12 -18.41
C LEU A 356 11.57 34.37 -19.28
N LYS A 357 10.64 35.33 -19.27
CA LYS A 357 10.80 36.60 -20.00
C LYS A 357 12.09 37.31 -19.61
N THR A 358 12.31 37.51 -18.29
CA THR A 358 13.52 38.16 -17.79
C THR A 358 14.78 37.44 -18.28
N CYS A 359 14.87 36.13 -18.06
CA CYS A 359 16.09 35.37 -18.36
C CYS A 359 16.36 35.23 -19.87
N ILE A 360 15.32 35.05 -20.69
CA ILE A 360 15.46 34.97 -22.14
C ILE A 360 15.91 36.32 -22.70
N GLU A 361 15.28 37.43 -22.29
CA GLU A 361 15.67 38.77 -22.75
C GLU A 361 17.12 39.11 -22.39
N GLU A 362 17.55 38.77 -21.16
CA GLU A 362 18.94 38.93 -20.73
C GLU A 362 19.88 38.13 -21.62
N LYS A 363 19.61 36.84 -21.86
CA LYS A 363 20.48 35.99 -22.67
C LYS A 363 20.49 36.34 -24.14
N LYS A 364 19.37 36.81 -24.70
CA LYS A 364 19.37 37.35 -26.07
C LYS A 364 20.19 38.63 -26.17
N ARG A 365 20.17 39.50 -25.16
CA ARG A 365 21.00 40.71 -25.14
C ARG A 365 22.49 40.40 -25.02
N GLU A 366 22.84 39.37 -24.25
CA GLU A 366 24.23 38.93 -24.05
C GLU A 366 24.79 38.16 -25.25
N ASN A 367 24.03 37.19 -25.77
CA ASN A 367 24.53 36.18 -26.71
C ASN A 367 23.93 36.29 -28.12
N GLY A 368 22.96 37.19 -28.34
CA GLY A 368 22.20 37.32 -29.59
C GLY A 368 21.18 36.21 -29.85
N ARG A 369 21.27 35.10 -29.11
CA ARG A 369 20.36 33.95 -29.15
C ARG A 369 20.22 33.31 -27.77
N CYS A 370 19.16 32.54 -27.56
CA CYS A 370 18.88 31.86 -26.30
C CYS A 370 18.41 30.43 -26.54
N HIS A 371 19.14 29.46 -25.99
CA HIS A 371 18.70 28.07 -25.88
C HIS A 371 18.19 27.79 -24.45
N VAL A 372 16.92 27.39 -24.34
CA VAL A 372 16.28 27.01 -23.08
C VAL A 372 16.25 25.49 -22.93
N LEU A 373 16.57 25.00 -21.74
CA LEU A 373 16.37 23.62 -21.32
C LEU A 373 15.23 23.57 -20.29
N ASP A 374 14.15 22.86 -20.63
CA ASP A 374 13.00 22.63 -19.76
C ASP A 374 13.07 21.21 -19.18
N ILE A 375 13.19 21.07 -17.86
CA ILE A 375 13.35 19.78 -17.19
C ILE A 375 12.09 19.42 -16.41
N GLY A 376 11.53 18.24 -16.69
CA GLY A 376 10.23 17.84 -16.16
C GLY A 376 9.11 18.57 -16.91
N THR A 377 9.15 18.52 -18.24
CA THR A 377 8.32 19.39 -19.09
C THR A 377 6.82 19.08 -18.99
N GLY A 378 6.44 17.89 -18.53
CA GLY A 378 5.04 17.48 -18.40
C GLY A 378 4.30 17.60 -19.73
N THR A 379 3.38 18.56 -19.84
CA THR A 379 2.61 18.84 -21.07
C THR A 379 3.38 19.66 -22.12
N GLY A 380 4.56 20.18 -21.79
CA GLY A 380 5.28 21.13 -22.64
C GLY A 380 4.92 22.60 -22.38
N LEU A 381 4.12 22.90 -21.35
CA LEU A 381 3.62 24.26 -21.08
C LEU A 381 4.73 25.31 -20.95
N LEU A 382 5.77 25.03 -20.14
CA LEU A 382 6.88 25.97 -19.94
C LEU A 382 7.76 26.10 -21.19
N SER A 383 7.92 25.02 -21.95
CA SER A 383 8.57 25.04 -23.26
C SER A 383 7.83 25.90 -24.29
N LEU A 384 6.50 25.84 -24.31
CA LEU A 384 5.65 26.69 -25.17
C LEU A 384 5.77 28.17 -24.78
N MET A 385 5.76 28.47 -23.46
CA MET A 385 6.03 29.81 -22.95
C MET A 385 7.40 30.30 -23.42
N ALA A 386 8.46 29.54 -23.19
CA ALA A 386 9.82 29.91 -23.58
C ALA A 386 9.95 30.22 -25.09
N ALA A 387 9.36 29.37 -25.94
CA ALA A 387 9.40 29.57 -27.39
C ALA A 387 8.61 30.81 -27.85
N ARG A 388 7.44 31.08 -27.23
CA ARG A 388 6.64 32.28 -27.46
C ARG A 388 7.36 33.55 -27.05
N GLU A 389 8.01 33.55 -25.89
CA GLU A 389 8.79 34.69 -25.38
C GLU A 389 10.15 34.86 -26.10
N GLY A 390 10.38 34.10 -27.16
CA GLY A 390 11.45 34.37 -28.11
C GLY A 390 12.72 33.55 -27.90
N ALA A 391 12.69 32.45 -27.14
CA ALA A 391 13.79 31.48 -27.21
C ALA A 391 13.98 30.98 -28.67
N ASP A 392 15.23 30.88 -29.10
CA ASP A 392 15.56 30.45 -30.48
C ASP A 392 15.57 28.92 -30.60
N LYS A 393 15.84 28.23 -29.48
CA LYS A 393 15.76 26.77 -29.35
C LYS A 393 15.27 26.42 -27.94
N VAL A 394 14.43 25.39 -27.84
CA VAL A 394 14.00 24.80 -26.58
C VAL A 394 14.21 23.29 -26.65
N THR A 395 14.94 22.72 -25.68
CA THR A 395 15.00 21.28 -25.46
C THR A 395 14.21 20.96 -24.20
N ALA A 396 13.25 20.05 -24.29
CA ALA A 396 12.37 19.68 -23.19
C ALA A 396 12.61 18.22 -22.79
N LEU A 397 12.82 17.96 -21.50
CA LEU A 397 13.08 16.62 -20.96
C LEU A 397 11.89 16.15 -20.13
N GLU A 398 11.43 14.93 -20.37
CA GLU A 398 10.39 14.27 -19.59
C GLU A 398 10.77 12.79 -19.37
N VAL A 399 10.85 12.36 -18.11
CA VAL A 399 11.23 10.99 -17.78
C VAL A 399 10.08 10.02 -18.03
N PHE A 400 8.85 10.44 -17.76
CA PHE A 400 7.68 9.60 -17.90
C PHE A 400 7.22 9.58 -19.36
N LYS A 401 7.58 8.50 -20.06
CA LYS A 401 7.40 8.37 -21.51
C LYS A 401 6.00 8.77 -22.03
N PRO A 402 4.86 8.37 -21.43
CA PRO A 402 3.54 8.82 -21.89
C PRO A 402 3.35 10.34 -21.85
N MET A 403 3.91 11.01 -20.83
CA MET A 403 3.92 12.47 -20.77
C MET A 403 4.91 13.07 -21.77
N GLY A 404 6.05 12.43 -22.03
CA GLY A 404 6.96 12.83 -23.10
C GLY A 404 6.30 12.76 -24.48
N ASP A 405 5.48 11.72 -24.73
CA ASP A 405 4.69 11.59 -25.95
C ASP A 405 3.56 12.64 -25.99
N CYS A 406 2.95 12.97 -24.84
CA CYS A 406 1.98 14.06 -24.70
C CYS A 406 2.59 15.42 -25.05
N ALA A 407 3.71 15.80 -24.44
CA ALA A 407 4.44 17.03 -24.73
C ALA A 407 4.83 17.10 -26.20
N ARG A 408 5.34 16.00 -26.77
CA ARG A 408 5.71 15.95 -28.19
C ARG A 408 4.51 16.19 -29.10
N HIS A 409 3.36 15.58 -28.78
CA HIS A 409 2.13 15.80 -29.53
C HIS A 409 1.72 17.27 -29.47
N ILE A 410 1.54 17.83 -28.27
CA ILE A 410 1.11 19.22 -28.06
C ILE A 410 2.07 20.20 -28.75
N THR A 411 3.36 20.08 -28.50
CA THR A 411 4.37 21.02 -29.04
C THR A 411 4.53 20.92 -30.56
N SER A 412 4.43 19.73 -31.16
CA SER A 412 4.52 19.55 -32.62
C SER A 412 3.31 20.12 -33.40
N HIS A 413 2.18 20.29 -32.72
CA HIS A 413 0.95 20.90 -33.26
C HIS A 413 0.85 22.40 -32.93
N SER A 414 1.86 22.98 -32.27
CA SER A 414 1.93 24.40 -31.95
C SER A 414 2.60 25.22 -33.05
N GLU A 415 2.50 26.55 -32.95
CA GLU A 415 3.22 27.49 -33.82
C GLU A 415 4.75 27.40 -33.68
N TRP A 416 5.25 26.79 -32.59
CA TRP A 416 6.68 26.72 -32.25
C TRP A 416 7.31 25.34 -32.46
N LYS A 417 6.64 24.45 -33.19
CA LYS A 417 7.10 23.07 -33.48
C LYS A 417 8.56 22.99 -33.97
N ASP A 418 9.03 23.99 -34.71
CA ASP A 418 10.39 24.00 -35.28
C ASP A 418 11.46 24.43 -34.26
N ARG A 419 11.05 24.92 -33.09
CA ARG A 419 11.96 25.39 -32.02
C ARG A 419 12.03 24.45 -30.83
N ILE A 420 11.01 23.62 -30.61
CA ILE A 420 10.89 22.77 -29.43
C ILE A 420 11.22 21.32 -29.79
N THR A 421 12.18 20.72 -29.08
CA THR A 421 12.52 19.29 -29.19
C THR A 421 12.29 18.60 -27.86
N VAL A 422 11.41 17.59 -27.83
CA VAL A 422 11.15 16.78 -26.64
C VAL A 422 12.03 15.53 -26.62
N ILE A 423 12.65 15.22 -25.49
CA ILE A 423 13.45 14.02 -25.24
C ILE A 423 12.84 13.30 -24.04
N SER A 424 12.50 12.02 -24.23
CA SER A 424 11.80 11.21 -23.22
C SER A 424 12.81 10.49 -22.31
N GLU A 425 13.62 11.26 -21.59
CA GLU A 425 14.68 10.78 -20.70
C GLU A 425 14.72 11.62 -19.42
N ARG A 426 15.23 11.04 -18.33
CA ARG A 426 15.51 11.82 -17.11
C ARG A 426 16.72 12.71 -17.34
N SER A 427 16.70 13.95 -16.84
CA SER A 427 17.82 14.89 -16.99
C SER A 427 19.16 14.37 -16.46
N THR A 428 19.14 13.53 -15.43
CA THR A 428 20.35 12.90 -14.86
C THR A 428 20.97 11.85 -15.79
N ASP A 429 20.22 11.36 -16.79
CA ASP A 429 20.67 10.31 -17.70
C ASP A 429 21.02 10.87 -19.09
N VAL A 430 20.89 12.18 -19.28
CA VAL A 430 21.17 12.89 -20.53
C VAL A 430 22.57 13.51 -20.48
N ASP A 431 23.37 13.26 -21.52
CA ASP A 431 24.68 13.89 -21.72
C ASP A 431 24.71 14.86 -22.92
N ASP A 432 23.71 14.81 -23.82
CA ASP A 432 23.58 15.69 -24.98
C ASP A 432 22.12 16.12 -25.16
N ILE A 433 21.89 17.44 -25.25
CA ILE A 433 20.59 18.08 -25.45
C ILE A 433 20.40 18.61 -26.89
N GLY A 434 21.07 17.96 -27.84
CA GLY A 434 20.99 18.23 -29.27
C GLY A 434 21.95 19.33 -29.71
N GLY A 435 23.20 19.29 -29.26
CA GLY A 435 24.27 20.21 -29.65
C GLY A 435 24.77 21.08 -28.51
N GLU A 436 24.47 22.37 -28.55
CA GLU A 436 25.00 23.30 -27.54
C GLU A 436 24.30 23.19 -26.19
N ALA A 437 25.06 23.48 -25.13
CA ALA A 437 24.56 23.61 -23.77
C ALA A 437 23.60 24.82 -23.62
N ALA A 438 22.69 24.74 -22.66
CA ALA A 438 21.63 25.72 -22.46
C ALA A 438 22.13 27.06 -21.90
N ASP A 439 21.51 28.15 -22.33
CA ASP A 439 21.69 29.50 -21.78
C ASP A 439 20.78 29.72 -20.56
N VAL A 440 19.60 29.07 -20.54
CA VAL A 440 18.60 29.11 -19.47
C VAL A 440 18.11 27.70 -19.15
N ILE A 441 18.02 27.36 -17.87
CA ILE A 441 17.27 26.18 -17.40
C ILE A 441 15.96 26.64 -16.78
N VAL A 442 14.87 25.95 -17.09
CA VAL A 442 13.60 26.08 -16.37
C VAL A 442 13.19 24.70 -15.87
N ALA A 443 12.74 24.60 -14.62
CA ALA A 443 12.24 23.34 -14.06
C ALA A 443 11.22 23.61 -12.94
N ALA A 444 10.06 22.96 -13.02
CA ALA A 444 9.04 22.96 -11.98
C ALA A 444 8.95 21.57 -11.35
N ILE A 445 9.97 21.21 -10.58
CA ILE A 445 10.21 19.88 -9.99
C ILE A 445 10.26 19.95 -8.45
N PHE A 446 9.31 20.71 -7.92
CA PHE A 446 9.19 21.00 -6.50
C PHE A 446 7.93 20.35 -5.97
N ASP A 447 7.94 19.97 -4.70
CA ASP A 447 6.77 19.53 -3.95
C ASP A 447 6.52 20.45 -2.74
N THR A 448 5.60 20.07 -1.87
CA THR A 448 5.35 20.77 -0.60
C THR A 448 6.62 20.88 0.26
N GLU A 449 7.55 19.92 0.20
CA GLU A 449 8.85 19.97 0.89
C GLU A 449 9.94 20.71 0.10
N LEU A 450 9.62 21.32 -1.04
CA LEU A 450 10.53 21.91 -2.04
C LEU A 450 11.45 20.89 -2.72
N ILE A 451 12.13 20.04 -1.96
CA ILE A 451 13.23 19.18 -2.44
C ILE A 451 12.81 17.71 -2.64
N GLY A 452 11.60 17.30 -2.25
CA GLY A 452 11.20 15.89 -2.19
C GLY A 452 11.10 15.20 -3.54
N GLU A 453 10.97 15.97 -4.62
CA GLU A 453 11.00 15.47 -6.02
C GLU A 453 12.40 15.48 -6.64
N GLY A 454 13.45 15.73 -5.85
CA GLY A 454 14.84 15.67 -6.31
C GLY A 454 15.31 16.93 -7.05
N ALA A 455 14.74 18.09 -6.72
CA ALA A 455 15.15 19.39 -7.25
C ALA A 455 16.67 19.60 -7.16
N LEU A 456 17.27 19.29 -5.99
CA LEU A 456 18.69 19.52 -5.73
C LEU A 456 19.60 18.81 -6.73
N ARG A 457 19.41 17.50 -6.93
CA ARG A 457 20.22 16.74 -7.89
C ARG A 457 20.00 17.22 -9.31
N THR A 458 18.75 17.45 -9.67
CA THR A 458 18.38 17.85 -11.03
C THR A 458 19.06 19.16 -11.43
N PHE A 459 18.97 20.21 -10.62
CA PHE A 459 19.66 21.47 -10.91
C PHE A 459 21.18 21.31 -10.89
N LYS A 460 21.73 20.61 -9.88
CA LYS A 460 23.18 20.45 -9.73
C LYS A 460 23.82 19.73 -10.92
N GLU A 461 23.22 18.65 -11.40
CA GLU A 461 23.76 17.89 -12.51
C GLU A 461 23.52 18.57 -13.87
N ALA A 462 22.35 19.19 -14.07
CA ALA A 462 22.06 19.95 -15.27
C ALA A 462 23.03 21.15 -15.43
N LEU A 463 23.30 21.89 -14.36
CA LEU A 463 24.29 22.98 -14.38
C LEU A 463 25.72 22.49 -14.72
N LYS A 464 26.07 21.27 -14.33
CA LYS A 464 27.41 20.71 -14.56
C LYS A 464 27.59 20.16 -15.98
N ARG A 465 26.54 19.59 -16.57
CA ARG A 465 26.63 18.84 -17.84
C ARG A 465 25.92 19.51 -19.00
N LEU A 466 24.78 20.14 -18.74
CA LEU A 466 23.82 20.57 -19.76
C LEU A 466 23.75 22.09 -19.93
N ALA A 467 24.45 22.87 -19.10
CA ALA A 467 24.38 24.32 -19.06
C ALA A 467 25.70 25.00 -19.44
N LYS A 468 25.62 26.19 -20.03
CA LYS A 468 26.78 27.06 -20.25
C LYS A 468 27.24 27.71 -18.94
N PRO A 469 28.53 28.10 -18.82
CA PRO A 469 28.97 29.00 -17.76
C PRO A 469 28.12 30.28 -17.74
N GLY A 470 27.63 30.68 -16.57
CA GLY A 470 26.73 31.83 -16.42
C GLY A 470 25.30 31.57 -16.90
N CYS A 471 24.89 30.30 -17.04
CA CYS A 471 23.50 29.92 -17.25
C CYS A 471 22.58 30.55 -16.20
N ARG A 472 21.40 30.98 -16.64
CA ARG A 472 20.34 31.47 -15.75
C ARG A 472 19.36 30.35 -15.45
N VAL A 473 18.78 30.32 -14.26
CA VAL A 473 17.80 29.28 -13.88
C VAL A 473 16.50 29.92 -13.41
N VAL A 474 15.37 29.34 -13.84
CA VAL A 474 14.02 29.71 -13.43
C VAL A 474 13.38 28.51 -12.71
N PRO A 475 13.13 28.59 -11.40
CA PRO A 475 13.46 29.70 -10.49
C PRO A 475 14.97 29.80 -10.20
N SER A 476 15.44 30.99 -9.80
CA SER A 476 16.86 31.24 -9.52
C SER A 476 17.27 30.86 -8.10
N THR A 477 16.42 31.16 -7.12
CA THR A 477 16.68 30.88 -5.69
C THR A 477 15.40 30.47 -4.97
N GLY A 478 15.53 29.80 -3.83
CA GLY A 478 14.40 29.46 -2.97
C GLY A 478 14.75 29.54 -1.48
N ASN A 479 13.77 29.91 -0.65
CA ASN A 479 13.92 29.94 0.79
C ASN A 479 12.88 29.05 1.45
N VAL A 480 13.30 28.29 2.46
CA VAL A 480 12.39 27.50 3.31
C VAL A 480 12.22 28.21 4.64
N PHE A 481 10.98 28.47 5.02
CA PHE A 481 10.60 29.13 6.26
C PHE A 481 10.05 28.13 7.26
N ILE A 482 10.33 28.35 8.53
CA ILE A 482 9.69 27.62 9.63
C ILE A 482 9.15 28.56 10.71
N VAL A 483 8.03 28.17 11.31
CA VAL A 483 7.39 28.87 12.45
C VAL A 483 7.06 27.87 13.55
N PRO A 484 7.79 27.88 14.68
CA PRO A 484 7.39 27.15 15.88
C PRO A 484 6.08 27.72 16.45
N VAL A 485 5.12 26.84 16.73
CA VAL A 485 3.80 27.21 17.25
C VAL A 485 3.41 26.39 18.48
N MET A 486 2.63 27.00 19.37
CA MET A 486 1.85 26.29 20.38
C MET A 486 0.44 26.08 19.83
N SER A 487 -0.06 24.85 19.77
CA SER A 487 -1.36 24.52 19.20
C SER A 487 -1.89 23.21 19.75
N LYS A 488 -3.03 23.28 20.44
CA LYS A 488 -3.74 22.07 20.89
C LYS A 488 -4.25 21.24 19.72
N LEU A 489 -4.72 21.90 18.66
CA LEU A 489 -5.21 21.25 17.45
C LEU A 489 -4.09 20.44 16.78
N LEU A 490 -2.98 21.09 16.42
CA LEU A 490 -1.90 20.43 15.68
C LEU A 490 -1.21 19.34 16.50
N LYS A 491 -1.16 19.50 17.83
CA LYS A 491 -0.63 18.48 18.74
C LYS A 491 -1.36 17.14 18.63
N LYS A 492 -2.67 17.13 18.33
CA LYS A 492 -3.48 15.89 18.22
C LYS A 492 -3.06 15.00 17.05
N PHE A 493 -2.53 15.55 15.96
CA PHE A 493 -2.06 14.78 14.79
C PHE A 493 -0.74 14.00 15.02
N ASN A 494 -0.08 14.21 16.17
CA ASN A 494 1.18 13.55 16.49
C ASN A 494 1.28 13.03 17.93
N ARG A 495 0.55 13.57 18.90
CA ARG A 495 0.65 13.10 20.29
C ARG A 495 0.13 11.67 20.39
N ILE A 496 0.80 10.83 21.18
CA ILE A 496 0.26 9.52 21.56
C ILE A 496 -0.96 9.75 22.47
N PRO A 497 -2.12 9.11 22.20
CA PRO A 497 -3.34 9.26 23.00
C PRO A 497 -3.16 8.88 24.47
N ARG A 498 -3.76 9.66 25.37
CA ARG A 498 -3.67 9.48 26.84
C ARG A 498 -5.00 9.79 27.51
N PHE A 499 -5.31 9.10 28.60
CA PHE A 499 -6.58 9.32 29.32
C PHE A 499 -6.65 10.72 29.92
N GLU A 500 -5.56 11.16 30.52
CA GLU A 500 -5.42 12.51 31.06
C GLU A 500 -4.20 13.20 30.42
N GLU A 501 -4.22 14.54 30.30
CA GLU A 501 -3.17 15.28 29.59
C GLU A 501 -1.77 15.08 30.22
N ASP A 502 -1.74 14.98 31.55
CA ASP A 502 -0.54 14.85 32.40
C ASP A 502 -0.03 13.40 32.53
N ASP A 503 -0.73 12.42 31.96
CA ASP A 503 -0.28 11.03 32.00
C ASP A 503 1.08 10.86 31.30
N LYS A 504 1.86 9.89 31.79
CA LYS A 504 3.09 9.49 31.11
C LYS A 504 2.74 8.87 29.76
N ASP A 505 3.65 9.01 28.80
CA ASP A 505 3.47 8.39 27.50
C ASP A 505 3.52 6.85 27.61
N PRO A 506 2.51 6.11 27.09
CA PRO A 506 2.50 4.65 27.08
C PRO A 506 3.74 4.01 26.41
N PHE A 507 4.36 4.70 25.45
CA PHE A 507 5.51 4.23 24.68
C PHE A 507 6.80 4.99 24.99
N GLY A 508 6.79 5.91 25.95
CA GLY A 508 7.94 6.76 26.26
C GLY A 508 8.11 7.88 25.25
N SER A 509 9.34 8.17 24.81
CA SER A 509 9.59 9.25 23.85
C SER A 509 9.59 8.71 22.43
N CYS A 510 8.64 9.14 21.60
CA CYS A 510 8.63 8.88 20.17
C CYS A 510 8.69 10.21 19.40
N PRO A 511 9.59 10.35 18.40
CA PRO A 511 9.67 11.57 17.60
C PRO A 511 8.49 11.73 16.62
N GLY A 512 7.68 10.70 16.42
CA GLY A 512 6.66 10.64 15.37
C GLY A 512 7.16 9.97 14.10
N THR A 513 6.36 10.03 13.03
CA THR A 513 6.80 9.61 11.69
C THR A 513 7.66 10.70 11.03
N SER A 514 8.63 10.27 10.23
CA SER A 514 9.48 11.12 9.40
C SER A 514 8.89 11.42 8.03
N ALA A 515 7.69 10.91 7.74
CA ALA A 515 6.93 11.28 6.56
C ALA A 515 6.40 12.70 6.72
N VAL A 516 6.37 13.44 5.61
CA VAL A 516 5.78 14.78 5.55
C VAL A 516 4.32 14.73 6.03
N PHE A 517 3.91 15.79 6.71
CA PHE A 517 2.50 16.08 6.95
C PHE A 517 2.17 17.37 6.20
N ASP A 518 1.79 17.20 4.95
CA ASP A 518 1.24 18.21 4.07
C ASP A 518 -0.19 18.56 4.51
N CYS A 519 -0.48 19.85 4.54
CA CYS A 519 -1.76 20.36 5.01
C CYS A 519 -2.03 21.76 4.44
N GLN A 520 -3.28 22.07 4.10
CA GLN A 520 -3.72 23.43 3.78
C GLN A 520 -3.72 24.26 5.08
N LEU A 521 -2.56 24.77 5.51
CA LEU A 521 -2.45 25.59 6.72
C LEU A 521 -3.27 26.89 6.66
N SER A 522 -3.72 27.27 5.46
CA SER A 522 -4.69 28.34 5.24
C SER A 522 -6.08 28.04 5.81
N ALA A 523 -6.43 26.76 6.00
CA ALA A 523 -7.69 26.30 6.61
C ALA A 523 -7.62 26.15 8.13
N VAL A 524 -6.42 26.21 8.72
CA VAL A 524 -6.25 26.24 10.19
C VAL A 524 -6.57 27.64 10.69
N ASP A 525 -7.55 27.75 11.60
CA ASP A 525 -7.95 29.04 12.17
C ASP A 525 -6.78 29.65 12.97
N PRO A 526 -6.43 30.93 12.75
CA PRO A 526 -5.38 31.59 13.53
C PRO A 526 -5.59 31.60 15.06
N SER A 527 -6.81 31.33 15.54
CA SER A 527 -7.10 31.16 16.98
C SER A 527 -6.72 29.78 17.53
N ASP A 528 -6.50 28.77 16.67
CA ASP A 528 -6.10 27.41 17.07
C ASP A 528 -4.60 27.27 17.33
N PHE A 529 -3.81 28.34 17.11
CA PHE A 529 -2.38 28.33 17.40
C PHE A 529 -1.83 29.70 17.81
N ILE A 530 -0.70 29.68 18.51
CA ILE A 530 0.07 30.88 18.86
C ILE A 530 1.45 30.75 18.25
N GLN A 531 1.82 31.72 17.40
CA GLN A 531 3.18 31.82 16.86
C GLN A 531 4.16 32.18 17.97
N LEU A 532 5.20 31.37 18.15
CA LEU A 532 6.19 31.58 19.21
C LEU A 532 7.34 32.48 18.75
N THR A 533 7.59 32.57 17.45
CA THR A 533 8.59 33.44 16.83
C THR A 533 8.05 34.09 15.56
N ASP A 534 8.76 35.11 15.04
CA ASP A 534 8.62 35.50 13.63
C ASP A 534 9.12 34.33 12.73
N PRO A 535 8.75 34.26 11.42
CA PRO A 535 9.26 33.25 10.51
C PRO A 535 10.79 33.19 10.46
N ILE A 536 11.33 31.97 10.51
CA ILE A 536 12.77 31.69 10.50
C ILE A 536 13.13 31.10 9.14
N ILE A 537 14.11 31.67 8.46
CA ILE A 537 14.68 31.05 7.25
C ILE A 537 15.51 29.84 7.69
N ALA A 538 14.99 28.63 7.44
CA ALA A 538 15.68 27.38 7.71
C ALA A 538 16.81 27.17 6.69
N PHE A 539 16.48 27.26 5.40
CA PHE A 539 17.40 26.98 4.29
C PHE A 539 17.27 28.02 3.18
N GLU A 540 18.36 28.23 2.45
CA GLU A 540 18.44 29.12 1.29
C GLU A 540 19.12 28.32 0.17
N PHE A 541 18.44 28.13 -0.95
CA PHE A 541 18.93 27.39 -2.10
C PHE A 541 19.25 28.33 -3.26
N ASP A 542 20.42 28.15 -3.85
CA ASP A 542 20.89 28.86 -5.03
C ASP A 542 20.92 27.89 -6.22
N PHE A 543 19.86 27.89 -7.02
CA PHE A 543 19.67 26.94 -8.13
C PHE A 543 20.50 27.28 -9.37
N GLU A 544 21.26 28.37 -9.36
CA GLU A 544 22.16 28.75 -10.47
C GLU A 544 23.62 28.37 -10.20
N ASN A 545 23.94 27.86 -9.00
CA ASN A 545 25.31 27.53 -8.61
C ASN A 545 25.43 26.09 -8.11
N ALA A 546 25.94 25.20 -8.97
CA ALA A 546 26.09 23.78 -8.69
C ALA A 546 26.96 23.45 -7.47
N ASP A 547 27.90 24.33 -7.10
CA ASP A 547 28.78 24.13 -5.94
C ASP A 547 28.10 24.53 -4.62
N LYS A 548 27.06 25.37 -4.67
CA LYS A 548 26.25 25.73 -3.50
C LYS A 548 25.11 24.76 -3.23
N ILE A 549 24.72 23.94 -4.22
CA ILE A 549 23.71 22.91 -4.01
C ILE A 549 24.37 21.74 -3.27
N VAL A 550 24.10 21.60 -1.98
CA VAL A 550 24.60 20.52 -1.13
C VAL A 550 23.41 19.63 -0.73
N PHE A 551 23.59 18.31 -0.74
CA PHE A 551 22.50 17.38 -0.44
C PHE A 551 22.28 17.25 1.07
N ASP A 552 23.35 17.18 1.85
CA ASP A 552 23.29 17.02 3.30
C ASP A 552 23.77 18.30 3.99
N GLU A 553 22.84 19.06 4.57
CA GLU A 553 23.17 20.28 5.30
C GLU A 553 22.53 20.31 6.69
N LYS A 554 23.21 20.99 7.60
CA LYS A 554 22.73 21.23 8.95
C LYS A 554 23.11 22.63 9.40
N PHE A 555 22.11 23.41 9.78
CA PHE A 555 22.28 24.76 10.30
C PHE A 555 21.62 24.88 11.67
N VAL A 556 22.21 25.71 12.54
CA VAL A 556 21.53 26.16 13.76
C VAL A 556 21.06 27.59 13.52
N ARG A 557 19.75 27.77 13.41
CA ARG A 557 19.11 29.08 13.28
C ARG A 557 18.74 29.61 14.67
N LYS A 558 18.75 30.94 14.78
CA LYS A 558 18.46 31.68 16.01
C LYS A 558 17.25 32.56 15.79
N ALA A 559 16.34 32.59 16.76
CA ALA A 559 15.17 33.46 16.73
C ALA A 559 14.84 33.97 18.12
N LEU A 560 14.28 35.19 18.19
CA LEU A 560 13.77 35.75 19.44
C LEU A 560 12.35 35.23 19.70
N VAL A 561 12.14 34.65 20.88
CA VAL A 561 10.83 34.18 21.31
C VAL A 561 9.92 35.36 21.63
N LYS A 562 8.75 35.42 20.99
CA LYS A 562 7.76 36.50 21.10
C LYS A 562 6.65 36.21 22.10
N ASN A 563 6.33 34.93 22.28
CA ASN A 563 5.24 34.46 23.15
C ASN A 563 5.72 33.27 23.99
N ASP A 564 5.22 33.16 25.22
CA ASP A 564 5.44 32.00 26.08
C ASP A 564 4.68 30.79 25.53
N GLY A 565 5.24 29.58 25.64
CA GLY A 565 4.51 28.36 25.26
C GLY A 565 5.39 27.12 25.04
N SER A 566 4.74 25.98 24.78
CA SER A 566 5.39 24.78 24.26
C SER A 566 5.41 24.80 22.74
N ILE A 567 6.52 24.38 22.14
CA ILE A 567 6.59 24.10 20.70
C ILE A 567 5.85 22.78 20.47
N ASP A 568 4.59 22.87 20.06
CA ASP A 568 3.73 21.73 19.77
C ASP A 568 3.86 21.27 18.32
N ALA A 569 4.14 22.20 17.40
CA ALA A 569 4.38 21.95 15.99
C ALA A 569 5.33 23.00 15.39
N ILE A 570 5.88 22.71 14.22
CA ILE A 570 6.66 23.61 13.38
C ILE A 570 5.97 23.69 12.03
N LEU A 571 5.40 24.85 11.71
CA LEU A 571 4.84 25.11 10.39
C LEU A 571 5.99 25.37 9.41
N MET A 572 5.88 24.87 8.18
CA MET A 572 6.89 25.01 7.15
C MET A 572 6.24 25.37 5.82
N TRP A 573 6.86 26.29 5.09
CA TRP A 573 6.55 26.56 3.70
C TRP A 573 7.81 27.12 3.00
N TRP A 574 7.75 27.32 1.70
CA TRP A 574 8.85 27.89 0.93
C TRP A 574 8.40 29.04 0.03
N ASN A 575 9.36 29.82 -0.47
CA ASN A 575 9.17 30.69 -1.61
C ASN A 575 10.27 30.47 -2.66
N LEU A 576 10.00 30.92 -3.87
CA LEU A 576 10.91 30.85 -5.01
C LEU A 576 11.02 32.24 -5.63
N ASP A 577 12.25 32.77 -5.77
CA ASP A 577 12.51 33.94 -6.59
C ASP A 577 12.74 33.48 -8.03
N MET A 578 11.87 33.90 -8.93
CA MET A 578 11.83 33.42 -10.32
C MET A 578 13.07 33.86 -11.11
N ASP A 579 13.66 35.01 -10.78
CA ASP A 579 14.70 35.65 -11.60
C ASP A 579 15.81 36.36 -10.81
N ARG A 580 15.89 36.16 -9.48
CA ARG A 580 16.90 36.80 -8.60
C ARG A 580 16.84 38.33 -8.63
N LYS A 581 15.72 38.93 -9.06
CA LYS A 581 15.52 40.39 -9.02
C LYS A 581 14.73 40.83 -7.78
N GLY A 582 14.26 39.88 -6.97
CA GLY A 582 13.48 40.17 -5.77
C GLY A 582 12.11 40.80 -6.08
N LYS A 583 11.51 40.44 -7.22
CA LYS A 583 10.24 41.02 -7.69
C LYS A 583 9.16 39.96 -7.97
N HIS A 584 9.54 38.85 -8.59
CA HIS A 584 8.61 37.80 -9.02
C HIS A 584 8.81 36.58 -8.13
N PHE A 585 7.80 36.27 -7.31
CA PHE A 585 7.86 35.18 -6.34
C PHE A 585 6.64 34.27 -6.46
N ILE A 586 6.90 32.96 -6.38
CA ILE A 586 5.90 32.01 -5.89
C ILE A 586 6.14 31.90 -4.39
N ASP A 587 5.11 32.17 -3.58
CA ASP A 587 5.21 32.13 -2.12
C ASP A 587 4.11 31.22 -1.54
N MET A 588 4.54 30.12 -0.93
CA MET A 588 3.67 29.12 -0.32
C MET A 588 3.25 29.48 1.10
N ALA A 589 3.54 30.69 1.58
CA ALA A 589 3.03 31.18 2.85
C ALA A 589 1.49 31.07 2.91
N PRO A 590 0.92 30.58 4.02
CA PRO A 590 -0.53 30.41 4.15
C PRO A 590 -1.25 31.76 4.09
N LYS A 591 -2.56 31.74 3.80
CA LYS A 591 -3.39 32.94 3.59
C LYS A 591 -3.29 33.99 4.70
N TRP A 592 -3.13 33.58 5.95
CA TRP A 592 -2.99 34.49 7.10
C TRP A 592 -1.58 35.12 7.22
N ALA A 593 -0.58 34.60 6.51
CA ALA A 593 0.79 35.11 6.46
C ALA A 593 1.10 35.89 5.17
N ASN A 594 0.33 35.67 4.09
CA ASN A 594 0.58 36.27 2.79
C ASN A 594 -0.68 36.93 2.18
N PRO A 595 -0.71 38.26 2.03
CA PRO A 595 -1.83 38.95 1.41
C PRO A 595 -1.93 38.70 -0.12
N GLY A 596 -0.85 38.28 -0.76
CA GLY A 596 -0.81 37.86 -2.17
C GLY A 596 -1.09 36.36 -2.37
N PHE A 597 -1.71 35.70 -1.39
CA PHE A 597 -2.00 34.27 -1.43
C PHE A 597 -2.80 33.86 -2.67
N ALA A 598 -2.31 32.82 -3.35
CA ALA A 598 -3.03 32.10 -4.40
C ALA A 598 -3.18 30.63 -3.98
N TRP A 599 -4.42 30.15 -3.94
CA TRP A 599 -4.73 28.77 -3.59
C TRP A 599 -4.18 27.81 -4.64
N ARG A 600 -3.66 26.67 -4.16
CA ARG A 600 -3.27 25.51 -4.95
C ARG A 600 -3.25 24.25 -4.07
N ASP A 601 -3.21 23.07 -4.67
CA ASP A 601 -3.23 21.79 -3.94
C ASP A 601 -2.02 20.90 -4.17
N HIS A 602 -1.46 20.91 -5.39
CA HIS A 602 -0.21 20.20 -5.68
C HIS A 602 0.99 20.69 -4.84
N TRP A 603 0.91 21.93 -4.35
CA TRP A 603 1.79 22.46 -3.32
C TRP A 603 0.96 23.00 -2.17
N MET A 604 1.37 22.64 -0.95
CA MET A 604 0.72 23.05 0.27
C MET A 604 1.76 23.64 1.23
N GLN A 605 1.44 23.64 2.51
CA GLN A 605 2.41 23.83 3.57
C GLN A 605 2.64 22.49 4.29
N ALA A 606 3.67 22.41 5.12
CA ALA A 606 3.97 21.22 5.90
C ALA A 606 4.00 21.50 7.40
N ILE A 607 3.73 20.46 8.19
CA ILE A 607 3.78 20.49 9.65
C ILE A 607 4.80 19.46 10.13
N TYR A 608 5.79 19.91 10.90
CA TYR A 608 6.79 19.04 11.54
C TYR A 608 6.64 19.06 13.06
N TYR A 609 7.19 18.04 13.70
CA TYR A 609 7.20 17.90 15.15
C TYR A 609 8.63 17.77 15.65
N LEU A 610 8.90 18.35 16.83
CA LEU A 610 10.19 18.16 17.49
C LEU A 610 10.26 16.75 18.10
N PRO A 611 11.42 16.07 18.04
CA PRO A 611 11.62 14.77 18.69
C PRO A 611 11.35 14.77 20.21
N THR A 612 11.53 15.93 20.84
CA THR A 612 11.30 16.13 22.28
C THR A 612 10.57 17.45 22.48
N SER A 613 9.52 17.44 23.30
CA SER A 613 8.80 18.66 23.66
C SER A 613 9.71 19.70 24.31
N LYS A 614 9.48 20.97 23.98
CA LYS A 614 10.28 22.10 24.47
C LYS A 614 9.38 23.28 24.81
N THR A 615 9.40 23.68 26.07
CA THR A 615 8.82 24.94 26.52
C THR A 615 9.84 26.07 26.42
N ILE A 616 9.38 27.25 26.00
CA ILE A 616 10.18 28.46 25.80
C ILE A 616 9.47 29.67 26.41
N LYS A 617 10.26 30.69 26.79
CA LYS A 617 9.72 31.94 27.35
C LYS A 617 10.02 33.13 26.43
N LYS A 618 9.09 34.07 26.40
CA LYS A 618 9.22 35.36 25.73
C LYS A 618 10.51 36.06 26.15
N GLY A 619 11.27 36.52 25.17
CA GLY A 619 12.57 37.15 25.36
C GLY A 619 13.76 36.18 25.32
N ASP A 620 13.52 34.86 25.37
CA ASP A 620 14.59 33.88 25.18
C ASP A 620 15.08 33.86 23.72
N GLU A 621 16.35 33.46 23.51
CA GLU A 621 16.87 33.11 22.19
C GLU A 621 16.62 31.61 21.94
N LEU A 622 15.73 31.30 21.00
CA LEU A 622 15.53 29.94 20.49
C LEU A 622 16.67 29.58 19.55
N LYS A 623 17.28 28.42 19.78
CA LYS A 623 18.22 27.77 18.86
C LYS A 623 17.55 26.53 18.28
N ILE A 624 17.26 26.57 16.99
CA ILE A 624 16.65 25.46 16.25
C ILE A 624 17.67 24.93 15.25
N ALA A 625 17.98 23.65 15.34
CA ALA A 625 18.76 22.94 14.35
C ALA A 625 17.81 22.50 13.22
N CYS A 626 18.12 22.95 12.01
CA CYS A 626 17.45 22.59 10.77
C CYS A 626 18.41 21.71 9.98
N ALA A 627 17.98 20.52 9.60
CA ALA A 627 18.76 19.65 8.73
C ALA A 627 17.90 19.15 7.56
N HIS A 628 18.57 18.87 6.45
CA HIS A 628 17.97 18.16 5.33
C HIS A 628 18.98 17.18 4.73
N ASP A 629 18.44 16.14 4.10
CA ASP A 629 19.16 15.29 3.14
C ASP A 629 18.74 15.71 1.71
N GLU A 630 19.00 14.85 0.72
CA GLU A 630 18.66 15.13 -0.68
C GLU A 630 17.14 15.36 -0.89
N PHE A 631 16.27 14.79 -0.06
CA PHE A 631 14.83 14.70 -0.29
C PHE A 631 13.96 15.13 0.89
N SER A 632 14.50 15.32 2.09
CA SER A 632 13.67 15.49 3.28
C SER A 632 14.27 16.43 4.30
N MET A 633 13.40 17.07 5.10
CA MET A 633 13.80 18.00 6.16
C MET A 633 13.41 17.49 7.56
N TRP A 634 14.15 17.91 8.59
CA TRP A 634 13.78 17.67 9.99
C TRP A 634 14.40 18.72 10.92
N PHE A 635 13.80 18.86 12.11
CA PHE A 635 14.10 19.95 13.03
C PHE A 635 14.31 19.45 14.47
N SER A 636 15.18 20.11 15.22
CA SER A 636 15.45 19.79 16.63
C SER A 636 15.91 21.02 17.43
N VAL A 637 15.86 20.95 18.77
CA VAL A 637 16.26 22.05 19.67
C VAL A 637 17.40 21.70 20.63
N SER A 638 17.95 20.48 20.56
CA SER A 638 18.90 19.91 21.54
C SER A 638 20.30 19.60 20.97
N GLY A 639 20.64 20.14 19.78
CA GLY A 639 21.95 20.00 19.15
C GLY A 639 22.18 18.66 18.40
N LYS A 640 21.54 17.57 18.83
CA LYS A 640 21.38 16.35 18.02
C LYS A 640 20.27 16.58 17.01
N CYS A 641 20.60 16.45 15.72
CA CYS A 641 19.69 16.71 14.61
C CYS A 641 19.79 15.54 13.62
N ASP A 642 19.66 14.33 14.13
CA ASP A 642 19.56 13.14 13.30
C ASP A 642 18.07 12.96 12.95
N ARG A 643 17.79 12.40 11.77
CA ARG A 643 16.42 12.15 11.33
C ARG A 643 15.76 11.15 12.28
N GLY A 644 14.70 11.59 12.95
CA GLY A 644 13.96 10.77 13.91
C GLY A 644 12.93 9.89 13.21
N TYR A 645 12.88 8.61 13.58
CA TYR A 645 11.89 7.66 13.10
C TYR A 645 10.99 7.18 14.24
N CYS A 646 9.79 6.73 13.88
CA CYS A 646 8.83 6.18 14.83
C CYS A 646 9.46 5.04 15.65
N THR A 647 9.33 5.12 16.99
CA THR A 647 9.77 4.08 17.92
C THR A 647 8.62 3.44 18.70
N CYS A 648 7.40 3.98 18.58
CA CYS A 648 6.22 3.48 19.29
C CYS A 648 5.33 2.55 18.45
N MET A 649 5.67 2.35 17.16
CA MET A 649 4.87 1.62 16.17
C MET A 649 3.54 2.30 15.76
N MET A 650 2.93 3.14 16.61
CA MET A 650 1.68 3.84 16.28
C MET A 650 1.84 4.78 15.08
N HIS A 651 2.84 5.68 15.08
CA HIS A 651 3.01 6.65 13.98
C HIS A 651 3.43 6.03 12.65
N SER A 652 3.87 4.77 12.65
CA SER A 652 4.22 4.04 11.42
C SER A 652 3.03 3.29 10.82
N ILE A 653 1.95 3.10 11.58
CA ILE A 653 0.77 2.33 11.14
C ILE A 653 -0.44 3.25 10.97
N MET A 654 -0.60 4.21 11.86
CA MET A 654 -1.72 5.15 11.84
C MET A 654 -1.38 6.38 11.01
N THR A 655 -2.37 6.83 10.24
CA THR A 655 -2.30 8.11 9.54
C THR A 655 -2.40 9.29 10.52
N ARG A 656 -2.08 10.51 10.07
CA ARG A 656 -2.18 11.73 10.89
C ARG A 656 -3.61 11.99 11.35
N GLN A 657 -4.59 11.82 10.46
CA GLN A 657 -6.01 11.95 10.77
C GLN A 657 -6.48 10.87 11.76
N THR A 658 -5.97 9.63 11.67
CA THR A 658 -6.26 8.60 12.68
C THR A 658 -5.67 8.96 14.05
N MET A 659 -4.44 9.49 14.08
CA MET A 659 -3.85 9.99 15.34
C MET A 659 -4.69 11.13 15.94
N PHE A 660 -5.20 12.04 15.10
CA PHE A 660 -6.13 13.07 15.51
C PHE A 660 -7.42 12.47 16.09
N HIS A 661 -8.07 11.58 15.34
CA HIS A 661 -9.31 10.90 15.72
C HIS A 661 -9.21 10.29 17.12
N ILE A 662 -8.17 9.49 17.36
CA ILE A 662 -8.00 8.82 18.64
C ILE A 662 -7.74 9.82 19.77
N ASN A 663 -6.95 10.88 19.54
CA ASN A 663 -6.80 11.92 20.57
C ASN A 663 -8.11 12.67 20.82
N ASP A 664 -8.93 12.89 19.80
CA ASP A 664 -10.18 13.63 19.91
C ASP A 664 -11.22 12.85 20.73
N ILE A 665 -11.41 11.56 20.47
CA ILE A 665 -12.32 10.71 21.26
C ILE A 665 -11.84 10.48 22.71
N PHE A 666 -10.53 10.59 22.97
CA PHE A 666 -9.97 10.54 24.33
C PHE A 666 -10.22 11.83 25.11
N GLU A 667 -10.53 12.93 24.42
CA GLU A 667 -10.78 14.25 25.04
C GLU A 667 -12.28 14.61 25.03
N ASP A 668 -13.09 13.98 24.17
CA ASP A 668 -14.54 14.19 24.09
C ASP A 668 -15.28 13.62 25.30
N GLN A 669 -15.68 14.52 26.20
CA GLN A 669 -16.42 14.18 27.42
C GLN A 669 -17.82 13.60 27.15
N GLN A 670 -18.48 13.99 26.06
CA GLN A 670 -19.81 13.45 25.74
C GLN A 670 -19.68 11.99 25.29
N PHE A 671 -18.70 11.71 24.43
CA PHE A 671 -18.41 10.35 23.98
C PHE A 671 -17.95 9.44 25.12
N ILE A 672 -17.05 9.91 25.99
CA ILE A 672 -16.59 9.15 27.18
C ILE A 672 -17.75 8.84 28.12
N GLU A 673 -18.63 9.82 28.39
CA GLU A 673 -19.80 9.62 29.25
C GLU A 673 -20.78 8.60 28.65
N GLU A 674 -20.95 8.60 27.33
CA GLU A 674 -21.79 7.59 26.67
C GLU A 674 -21.18 6.19 26.74
N ILE A 675 -19.86 6.05 26.51
CA ILE A 675 -19.14 4.79 26.75
C ILE A 675 -19.34 4.32 28.20
N ARG A 676 -19.24 5.21 29.18
CA ARG A 676 -19.47 4.87 30.59
C ARG A 676 -20.87 4.31 30.82
N LYS A 677 -21.92 4.98 30.35
CA LYS A 677 -23.31 4.48 30.48
C LYS A 677 -23.51 3.13 29.82
N LEU A 678 -22.91 2.93 28.65
CA LEU A 678 -23.03 1.69 27.89
C LEU A 678 -22.23 0.55 28.52
N SER A 679 -21.13 0.83 29.21
CA SER A 679 -20.15 -0.17 29.66
C SER A 679 -20.21 -0.52 31.14
N ILE A 680 -20.75 0.36 32.00
CA ILE A 680 -20.67 0.21 33.46
C ILE A 680 -21.15 -1.16 33.95
N ASP A 681 -20.31 -1.84 34.74
CA ASP A 681 -20.53 -3.17 35.34
C ASP A 681 -20.83 -4.32 34.35
N LYS A 682 -20.55 -4.14 33.06
CA LYS A 682 -20.81 -5.14 32.00
C LYS A 682 -19.55 -5.83 31.49
N HIS A 683 -19.73 -7.02 30.91
CA HIS A 683 -18.78 -7.62 29.98
C HIS A 683 -19.00 -7.04 28.58
N VAL A 684 -18.03 -6.23 28.15
CA VAL A 684 -18.02 -5.55 26.86
C VAL A 684 -17.13 -6.31 25.88
N VAL A 685 -17.62 -6.56 24.67
CA VAL A 685 -16.78 -6.96 23.53
C VAL A 685 -16.64 -5.76 22.60
N THR A 686 -15.45 -5.50 22.07
CA THR A 686 -15.24 -4.45 21.08
C THR A 686 -14.73 -5.03 19.76
N VAL A 687 -15.24 -4.50 18.65
CA VAL A 687 -14.87 -4.90 17.29
C VAL A 687 -14.37 -3.70 16.50
N GLY A 688 -13.42 -3.94 15.59
CA GLY A 688 -12.74 -2.92 14.80
C GLY A 688 -11.35 -3.38 14.40
N GLU A 689 -10.61 -2.53 13.70
CA GLU A 689 -9.18 -2.69 13.46
C GLU A 689 -8.47 -1.39 13.82
N GLY A 690 -7.71 -1.42 14.92
CA GLY A 690 -7.07 -0.23 15.48
C GLY A 690 -8.01 0.72 16.22
N SER A 691 -9.23 0.29 16.57
CA SER A 691 -10.18 1.08 17.38
C SER A 691 -9.79 1.07 18.87
N PHE A 692 -9.86 2.24 19.51
CA PHE A 692 -9.45 2.42 20.91
C PHE A 692 -10.62 2.41 21.89
N ILE A 693 -11.85 2.22 21.41
CA ILE A 693 -13.04 2.20 22.26
C ILE A 693 -12.97 1.16 23.38
N GLY A 694 -12.31 0.01 23.16
CA GLY A 694 -12.09 -1.00 24.20
C GLY A 694 -11.17 -0.53 25.32
N ILE A 695 -10.14 0.25 25.00
CA ILE A 695 -9.25 0.87 25.99
C ILE A 695 -10.02 1.92 26.80
N LEU A 696 -10.88 2.72 26.17
CA LEU A 696 -11.75 3.68 26.87
C LEU A 696 -12.78 2.98 27.77
N ALA A 697 -13.45 1.94 27.26
CA ALA A 697 -14.45 1.17 28.00
C ALA A 697 -13.87 0.48 29.24
N ALA A 698 -12.59 0.11 29.22
CA ALA A 698 -11.91 -0.54 30.35
C ALA A 698 -11.92 0.29 31.64
N ARG A 699 -12.08 1.61 31.56
CA ARG A 699 -12.22 2.49 32.74
C ARG A 699 -13.49 2.22 33.55
N PHE A 700 -14.52 1.64 32.93
CA PHE A 700 -15.87 1.55 33.48
C PHE A 700 -16.45 0.14 33.46
N ALA A 701 -16.05 -0.68 32.51
CA ALA A 701 -16.55 -2.05 32.33
C ALA A 701 -16.05 -3.00 33.42
N LYS A 702 -16.87 -4.02 33.71
CA LYS A 702 -16.45 -5.15 34.56
C LYS A 702 -15.36 -5.97 33.88
N SER A 703 -15.51 -6.22 32.58
CA SER A 703 -14.50 -6.85 31.72
C SER A 703 -14.64 -6.36 30.29
N VAL A 704 -13.52 -6.30 29.55
CA VAL A 704 -13.47 -5.92 28.15
C VAL A 704 -12.74 -6.99 27.35
N THR A 705 -13.29 -7.34 26.20
CA THR A 705 -12.65 -8.21 25.19
C THR A 705 -12.48 -7.41 23.91
N ILE A 706 -11.24 -7.04 23.59
CA ILE A 706 -10.90 -6.36 22.34
C ILE A 706 -10.66 -7.44 21.28
N CYS A 707 -11.47 -7.46 20.22
CA CYS A 707 -11.23 -8.33 19.08
C CYS A 707 -10.68 -7.50 17.92
N ASP A 708 -9.44 -7.79 17.54
CA ASP A 708 -8.72 -7.14 16.44
C ASP A 708 -7.89 -8.23 15.76
N ASN A 709 -7.83 -8.33 14.44
CA ASN A 709 -7.06 -9.39 13.78
C ASN A 709 -5.64 -8.96 13.42
N ASN A 710 -5.27 -7.70 13.69
CA ASN A 710 -3.99 -7.13 13.33
C ASN A 710 -2.99 -7.25 14.50
N PRO A 711 -1.92 -8.06 14.35
CA PRO A 711 -0.97 -8.32 15.45
C PRO A 711 -0.20 -7.06 15.87
N HIS A 712 -0.12 -6.04 15.02
CA HIS A 712 0.50 -4.78 15.41
C HIS A 712 -0.38 -4.00 16.40
N PHE A 713 -1.69 -3.95 16.19
CA PHE A 713 -2.60 -3.31 17.15
C PHE A 713 -2.66 -4.08 18.47
N HIS A 714 -2.51 -5.40 18.45
CA HIS A 714 -2.35 -6.19 19.68
C HIS A 714 -1.19 -5.70 20.54
N ALA A 715 -0.01 -5.55 19.94
CA ALA A 715 1.16 -5.07 20.67
C ALA A 715 0.99 -3.63 21.17
N ILE A 716 0.28 -2.77 20.42
CA ILE A 716 -0.09 -1.42 20.86
C ILE A 716 -1.03 -1.49 22.07
N PHE A 717 -2.12 -2.25 22.00
CA PHE A 717 -3.08 -2.39 23.09
C PHE A 717 -2.46 -3.03 24.33
N GLN A 718 -1.62 -4.06 24.18
CA GLN A 718 -0.86 -4.65 25.28
C GLN A 718 -0.01 -3.61 26.03
N ARG A 719 0.56 -2.65 25.30
CA ARG A 719 1.33 -1.56 25.90
C ARG A 719 0.44 -0.63 26.71
N TYR A 720 -0.74 -0.26 26.21
CA TYR A 720 -1.74 0.51 26.95
C TYR A 720 -2.23 -0.23 28.20
N ILE A 721 -2.59 -1.51 28.07
CA ILE A 721 -3.03 -2.38 29.17
C ILE A 721 -1.98 -2.42 30.27
N SER A 722 -0.72 -2.63 29.90
CA SER A 722 0.41 -2.67 30.85
C SER A 722 0.66 -1.32 31.49
N HIS A 723 0.62 -0.23 30.71
CA HIS A 723 0.90 1.13 31.19
C HIS A 723 -0.15 1.61 32.20
N TYR A 724 -1.43 1.45 31.87
CA TYR A 724 -2.55 1.88 32.70
C TYR A 724 -3.02 0.80 33.70
N ASN A 725 -2.34 -0.35 33.75
CA ASN A 725 -2.66 -1.48 34.64
C ASN A 725 -4.14 -1.94 34.50
N LEU A 726 -4.60 -2.08 33.26
CA LEU A 726 -5.98 -2.46 32.91
C LEU A 726 -6.17 -3.98 33.07
N LYS A 727 -6.41 -4.44 34.30
CA LYS A 727 -6.53 -5.87 34.62
C LYS A 727 -7.79 -6.56 34.07
N ASN A 728 -8.74 -5.77 33.59
CA ASN A 728 -10.04 -6.22 33.12
C ASN A 728 -10.12 -6.36 31.59
N VAL A 729 -9.01 -6.26 30.87
CA VAL A 729 -8.97 -6.32 29.39
C VAL A 729 -8.30 -7.60 28.91
N GLN A 730 -8.93 -8.27 27.95
CA GLN A 730 -8.34 -9.34 27.15
C GLN A 730 -8.36 -8.97 25.66
N ILE A 731 -7.37 -9.43 24.91
CA ILE A 731 -7.29 -9.21 23.46
C ILE A 731 -7.40 -10.56 22.76
N LEU A 732 -8.24 -10.65 21.73
CA LEU A 732 -8.44 -11.84 20.90
C LEU A 732 -8.22 -11.49 19.42
N GLU A 733 -7.76 -12.47 18.65
CA GLU A 733 -7.52 -12.33 17.20
C GLU A 733 -8.78 -12.58 16.37
N ASP A 734 -9.72 -13.35 16.92
CA ASP A 734 -10.84 -13.91 16.19
C ASP A 734 -12.11 -13.88 17.06
N LEU A 735 -13.20 -13.33 16.52
CA LEU A 735 -14.50 -13.25 17.21
C LEU A 735 -15.01 -14.62 17.66
N ARG A 736 -14.58 -15.69 17.00
CA ARG A 736 -14.96 -17.09 17.32
C ARG A 736 -14.28 -17.60 18.59
N GLN A 737 -13.27 -16.91 19.11
CA GLN A 737 -12.58 -17.24 20.37
C GLN A 737 -13.32 -16.70 21.60
N ILE A 738 -14.39 -15.92 21.42
CA ILE A 738 -15.17 -15.39 22.55
C ILE A 738 -15.92 -16.55 23.23
N GLU A 739 -15.51 -16.89 24.44
CA GLU A 739 -16.07 -18.02 25.19
C GLU A 739 -17.36 -17.68 25.94
N GLN A 740 -17.49 -16.43 26.40
CA GLN A 740 -18.59 -15.97 27.23
C GLN A 740 -19.45 -14.97 26.46
N GLN A 741 -20.78 -15.11 26.58
CA GLN A 741 -21.71 -14.19 25.94
C GLN A 741 -21.51 -12.78 26.52
N PRO A 742 -21.18 -11.77 25.70
CA PRO A 742 -21.06 -10.40 26.18
C PRO A 742 -22.43 -9.80 26.51
N ASP A 743 -22.45 -8.88 27.46
CA ASP A 743 -23.64 -8.08 27.77
C ASP A 743 -23.91 -7.05 26.67
N ILE A 744 -22.83 -6.55 26.04
CA ILE A 744 -22.88 -5.56 24.96
C ILE A 744 -21.65 -5.65 24.06
N VAL A 745 -21.86 -5.44 22.76
CA VAL A 745 -20.78 -5.20 21.79
C VAL A 745 -20.72 -3.71 21.48
N LEU A 746 -19.54 -3.10 21.57
CA LEU A 746 -19.30 -1.71 21.20
C LEU A 746 -18.34 -1.61 20.02
N ALA A 747 -18.62 -0.70 19.09
CA ALA A 747 -17.71 -0.32 18.01
C ALA A 747 -17.79 1.18 17.77
N GLU A 748 -16.70 1.76 17.26
CA GLU A 748 -16.73 3.07 16.60
C GLU A 748 -17.18 2.99 15.14
N PRO A 749 -17.50 1.78 14.67
CA PRO A 749 -16.96 1.19 13.44
C PRO A 749 -15.74 1.92 12.86
N PHE A 750 -14.55 1.54 13.32
CA PHE A 750 -13.27 2.03 12.80
C PHE A 750 -12.38 0.83 12.41
N TYR A 751 -11.99 0.77 11.14
CA TYR A 751 -11.05 -0.21 10.61
C TYR A 751 -9.94 0.53 9.88
N MET A 752 -8.69 0.38 10.33
CA MET A 752 -7.54 1.03 9.72
C MET A 752 -7.37 0.67 8.23
N SER A 753 -7.86 -0.50 7.81
CA SER A 753 -7.85 -0.93 6.41
C SER A 753 -8.84 -0.19 5.50
N ALA A 754 -9.77 0.58 6.07
CA ALA A 754 -10.77 1.33 5.32
C ALA A 754 -10.15 2.59 4.69
N MET A 755 -10.21 2.65 3.37
CA MET A 755 -9.85 3.84 2.58
C MET A 755 -11.02 4.84 2.54
N ASN A 756 -12.24 4.34 2.36
CA ASN A 756 -13.46 5.14 2.31
C ASN A 756 -14.29 5.04 3.60
N PRO A 757 -15.07 6.08 3.97
CA PRO A 757 -15.90 6.06 5.18
C PRO A 757 -16.84 4.85 5.29
N TRP A 758 -17.46 4.43 4.18
CA TRP A 758 -18.39 3.29 4.15
C TRP A 758 -17.71 1.93 4.15
N GLN A 759 -16.39 1.82 3.96
CA GLN A 759 -15.70 0.54 4.12
C GLN A 759 -15.64 0.08 5.59
N ASN A 760 -15.91 0.99 6.53
CA ASN A 760 -16.17 0.63 7.92
C ASN A 760 -17.45 -0.21 8.12
N LEU A 761 -18.27 -0.40 7.07
CA LEU A 761 -19.39 -1.35 7.07
C LEU A 761 -18.95 -2.81 7.26
N ARG A 762 -17.64 -3.12 7.22
CA ARG A 762 -17.06 -4.38 7.73
C ARG A 762 -17.65 -4.77 9.09
N PHE A 763 -17.93 -3.77 9.93
CA PHE A 763 -18.66 -3.92 11.19
C PHE A 763 -19.94 -4.74 11.10
N LEU A 764 -20.74 -4.57 10.06
CA LEU A 764 -22.00 -5.30 9.90
C LEU A 764 -21.77 -6.81 9.74
N PHE A 765 -20.66 -7.21 9.12
CA PHE A 765 -20.28 -8.61 8.97
C PHE A 765 -19.78 -9.22 10.29
N ASP A 766 -19.00 -8.46 11.05
CA ASP A 766 -18.59 -8.86 12.41
C ASP A 766 -19.81 -9.06 13.33
N VAL A 767 -20.78 -8.15 13.27
CA VAL A 767 -22.04 -8.24 14.01
C VAL A 767 -22.88 -9.43 13.56
N GLN A 768 -22.97 -9.68 12.25
CA GLN A 768 -23.66 -10.87 11.73
C GLN A 768 -23.05 -12.15 12.31
N LEU A 769 -21.72 -12.28 12.27
CA LEU A 769 -21.01 -13.43 12.83
C LEU A 769 -21.31 -13.58 14.32
N LEU A 770 -21.21 -12.52 15.12
CA LEU A 770 -21.52 -12.56 16.56
C LEU A 770 -22.96 -12.98 16.85
N ARG A 771 -23.92 -12.57 16.01
CA ARG A 771 -25.34 -12.95 16.14
C ARG A 771 -25.63 -14.39 15.72
N GLU A 772 -24.84 -14.96 14.82
CA GLU A 772 -24.89 -16.39 14.52
C GLU A 772 -24.50 -17.22 15.77
N TYR A 773 -23.55 -16.74 16.57
CA TYR A 773 -23.16 -17.38 17.84
C TYR A 773 -24.15 -17.14 18.99
N TRP A 774 -24.54 -15.89 19.22
CA TRP A 774 -25.24 -15.48 20.46
C TRP A 774 -26.72 -15.10 20.28
N GLY A 775 -27.20 -15.10 19.04
CA GLY A 775 -28.59 -14.79 18.71
C GLY A 775 -28.90 -13.29 18.62
N LYS A 776 -30.13 -12.98 18.20
CA LYS A 776 -30.58 -11.60 17.90
C LYS A 776 -30.75 -10.70 19.13
N SER A 777 -30.78 -11.25 20.33
CA SER A 777 -30.90 -10.47 21.58
C SER A 777 -29.59 -9.82 22.00
N LEU A 778 -28.49 -10.11 21.32
CA LEU A 778 -27.19 -9.48 21.58
C LEU A 778 -27.28 -7.98 21.31
N ARG A 779 -27.03 -7.18 22.35
CA ARG A 779 -27.00 -5.72 22.24
C ARG A 779 -25.71 -5.28 21.57
N VAL A 780 -25.84 -4.41 20.57
CA VAL A 780 -24.72 -3.88 19.78
C VAL A 780 -24.89 -2.36 19.65
N GLU A 781 -23.80 -1.62 19.83
CA GLU A 781 -23.73 -0.18 19.52
C GLU A 781 -22.51 0.08 18.60
N PRO A 782 -22.64 0.92 17.55
CA PRO A 782 -23.82 1.69 17.20
C PRO A 782 -24.97 0.80 16.72
N SER A 783 -26.19 1.30 16.87
CA SER A 783 -27.43 0.60 16.52
C SER A 783 -27.88 0.83 15.09
N PHE A 784 -27.39 1.90 14.45
CA PHE A 784 -27.77 2.30 13.10
C PHE A 784 -26.65 3.07 12.41
N GLY A 785 -26.51 2.90 11.10
CA GLY A 785 -25.58 3.67 10.25
C GLY A 785 -26.32 4.36 9.09
N TYR A 786 -25.84 5.54 8.69
CA TYR A 786 -26.39 6.32 7.59
C TYR A 786 -25.26 6.70 6.63
N LEU A 787 -25.39 6.34 5.36
CA LEU A 787 -24.58 6.91 4.29
C LEU A 787 -25.26 8.19 3.82
N LYS A 788 -24.54 9.32 3.87
CA LYS A 788 -25.08 10.64 3.52
C LYS A 788 -24.24 11.31 2.46
N GLY A 789 -24.84 12.26 1.75
CA GLY A 789 -24.13 13.16 0.85
C GLY A 789 -24.69 14.58 0.85
N LEU A 790 -23.90 15.52 0.33
CA LEU A 790 -24.21 16.95 0.31
C LEU A 790 -23.76 17.54 -1.03
N PRO A 791 -24.62 18.22 -1.81
CA PRO A 791 -24.13 19.05 -2.91
C PRO A 791 -23.44 20.30 -2.36
N GLU A 792 -22.20 20.53 -2.81
CA GLU A 792 -21.35 21.62 -2.33
C GLU A 792 -20.71 22.40 -3.49
N LYS A 793 -20.52 23.70 -3.26
CA LYS A 793 -19.65 24.57 -4.03
C LYS A 793 -18.35 24.76 -3.27
N PHE A 794 -17.32 24.00 -3.64
CA PHE A 794 -15.95 24.25 -3.24
C PHE A 794 -15.42 25.50 -3.92
N ASP A 795 -14.70 26.33 -3.17
CA ASP A 795 -14.07 27.52 -3.74
C ASP A 795 -13.02 27.11 -4.80
N ASP A 796 -12.21 26.09 -4.49
CA ASP A 796 -11.07 25.74 -5.32
C ASP A 796 -10.82 24.22 -5.50
N LEU A 797 -11.22 23.37 -4.54
CA LEU A 797 -10.91 21.92 -4.55
C LEU A 797 -11.27 21.22 -5.88
N HIS A 798 -12.39 21.60 -6.52
CA HIS A 798 -12.83 21.05 -7.81
C HIS A 798 -11.77 21.15 -8.93
N LYS A 799 -10.79 22.07 -8.82
CA LYS A 799 -9.69 22.24 -9.80
C LYS A 799 -8.79 21.01 -9.90
N ILE A 800 -8.68 20.19 -8.85
CA ILE A 800 -7.85 18.97 -8.89
C ILE A 800 -8.36 17.93 -9.90
N SER A 801 -9.65 18.03 -10.26
CA SER A 801 -10.35 17.06 -11.13
C SER A 801 -10.84 17.67 -12.45
N SER A 802 -11.01 18.99 -12.51
CA SER A 802 -11.56 19.72 -13.66
C SER A 802 -10.71 19.54 -14.93
N ASP A 803 -11.35 19.68 -16.10
CA ASP A 803 -10.63 19.71 -17.38
C ASP A 803 -9.70 20.95 -17.42
N VAL A 804 -8.53 20.80 -18.04
CA VAL A 804 -7.49 21.83 -18.15
C VAL A 804 -7.83 22.84 -19.26
N GLY A 805 -8.20 22.35 -20.45
CA GLY A 805 -8.53 23.17 -21.61
C GLY A 805 -7.37 24.02 -22.14
N THR A 806 -7.63 25.31 -22.36
CA THR A 806 -6.63 26.27 -22.83
C THR A 806 -6.02 27.02 -21.64
N VAL A 807 -4.70 26.92 -21.46
CA VAL A 807 -3.97 27.60 -20.38
C VAL A 807 -2.91 28.52 -20.98
N ASN A 808 -2.85 29.77 -20.51
CA ASN A 808 -1.89 30.77 -21.01
C ASN A 808 -1.93 30.99 -22.54
N GLY A 809 -3.08 30.72 -23.17
CA GLY A 809 -3.25 30.80 -24.64
C GLY A 809 -2.77 29.55 -25.40
N PHE A 810 -2.37 28.49 -24.70
CA PHE A 810 -1.96 27.21 -25.29
C PHE A 810 -3.07 26.17 -25.12
N ASP A 811 -3.41 25.47 -26.20
CA ASP A 811 -4.38 24.38 -26.17
C ASP A 811 -3.74 23.11 -25.59
N LEU A 812 -4.22 22.69 -24.42
CA LEU A 812 -3.78 21.48 -23.73
C LEU A 812 -4.88 20.39 -23.73
N SER A 813 -5.92 20.52 -24.54
CA SER A 813 -7.06 19.57 -24.58
C SER A 813 -6.65 18.13 -24.93
N PHE A 814 -5.52 17.94 -25.63
CA PHE A 814 -4.96 16.60 -25.85
C PHE A 814 -4.57 15.91 -24.52
N PHE A 815 -4.07 16.68 -23.55
CA PHE A 815 -3.79 16.18 -22.22
C PHE A 815 -5.08 15.77 -21.48
N ASP A 816 -6.15 16.57 -21.59
CA ASP A 816 -7.46 16.22 -21.02
C ASP A 816 -7.99 14.89 -21.57
N GLU A 817 -7.82 14.65 -22.87
CA GLU A 817 -8.25 13.42 -23.52
C GLU A 817 -7.55 12.19 -22.92
N ILE A 818 -6.21 12.21 -22.84
CA ILE A 818 -5.44 11.07 -22.34
C ILE A 818 -5.57 10.92 -20.82
N SER A 819 -5.62 12.03 -20.07
CA SER A 819 -5.80 12.03 -18.61
C SER A 819 -7.18 11.48 -18.25
N THR A 820 -8.25 11.93 -18.93
CA THR A 820 -9.61 11.42 -18.67
C THR A 820 -9.73 9.93 -18.96
N LYS A 821 -9.11 9.45 -20.04
CA LYS A 821 -9.08 8.01 -20.37
C LYS A 821 -8.35 7.21 -19.29
N ALA A 822 -7.19 7.68 -18.85
CA ALA A 822 -6.40 7.05 -17.80
C ALA A 822 -7.18 6.97 -16.48
N ARG A 823 -7.71 8.11 -16.00
CA ARG A 823 -8.50 8.19 -14.75
C ARG A 823 -9.71 7.27 -14.77
N LYS A 824 -10.48 7.25 -15.88
CA LYS A 824 -11.63 6.33 -16.02
C LYS A 824 -11.24 4.84 -15.96
N ALA A 825 -10.01 4.50 -16.33
CA ALA A 825 -9.53 3.12 -16.32
C ALA A 825 -8.96 2.71 -14.95
N THR A 826 -8.40 3.65 -14.18
CA THR A 826 -7.60 3.33 -12.99
C THR A 826 -8.13 3.88 -11.68
N ASP A 827 -8.83 5.01 -11.69
CA ASP A 827 -9.22 5.73 -10.49
C ASP A 827 -10.60 5.29 -10.00
N ALA A 828 -10.81 5.42 -8.69
CA ALA A 828 -12.14 5.34 -8.12
C ALA A 828 -12.99 6.52 -8.61
N LEU A 829 -14.30 6.31 -8.75
CA LEU A 829 -15.24 7.37 -9.13
C LEU A 829 -15.33 8.46 -8.05
N ILE A 830 -15.20 8.06 -6.78
CA ILE A 830 -15.23 8.94 -5.62
C ILE A 830 -13.79 9.13 -5.15
N ASP A 831 -13.35 10.37 -5.05
CA ASP A 831 -12.04 10.73 -4.52
C ASP A 831 -12.08 10.85 -2.99
N GLU A 832 -10.94 10.83 -2.31
CA GLU A 832 -10.84 10.81 -0.85
C GLU A 832 -10.05 12.01 -0.33
N GLN A 833 -10.75 12.95 0.32
CA GLN A 833 -10.18 14.24 0.70
C GLN A 833 -10.48 14.59 2.18
N PRO A 834 -9.52 15.18 2.93
CA PRO A 834 -9.78 15.75 4.25
C PRO A 834 -10.54 17.07 4.09
N LEU A 835 -11.87 17.03 4.00
CA LEU A 835 -12.66 18.19 3.56
C LEU A 835 -12.59 19.41 4.49
N TRP A 836 -12.10 19.24 5.72
CA TRP A 836 -11.86 20.36 6.63
C TRP A 836 -10.76 21.32 6.13
N GLU A 837 -9.90 20.86 5.21
CA GLU A 837 -8.81 21.63 4.61
C GLU A 837 -9.27 22.51 3.43
N TYR A 838 -10.50 22.33 2.95
CA TYR A 838 -11.00 22.99 1.75
C TYR A 838 -12.25 23.80 2.06
N SER A 839 -12.23 25.07 1.69
CA SER A 839 -13.40 25.93 1.87
C SER A 839 -14.46 25.67 0.80
N GLY A 840 -15.72 25.77 1.22
CA GLY A 840 -16.87 25.62 0.36
C GLY A 840 -18.15 26.00 1.07
N LYS A 841 -19.27 25.91 0.34
CA LYS A 841 -20.60 26.18 0.84
C LYS A 841 -21.59 25.17 0.31
N SER A 842 -22.52 24.74 1.17
CA SER A 842 -23.63 23.88 0.76
C SER A 842 -24.48 24.56 -0.31
N THR A 843 -24.79 23.86 -1.40
CA THR A 843 -25.71 24.32 -2.45
C THR A 843 -27.07 23.63 -2.38
N GLY A 844 -27.21 22.65 -1.49
CA GLY A 844 -28.45 21.94 -1.21
C GLY A 844 -28.46 21.37 0.21
N ASN A 845 -29.49 20.59 0.52
CA ASN A 845 -29.62 19.94 1.82
C ASN A 845 -28.83 18.63 1.85
N VAL A 846 -28.53 18.16 3.06
CA VAL A 846 -28.00 16.81 3.29
C VAL A 846 -29.01 15.77 2.80
N ILE A 847 -28.48 14.75 2.13
CA ILE A 847 -29.24 13.68 1.51
C ILE A 847 -28.84 12.36 2.15
N GLU A 848 -29.80 11.65 2.73
CA GLU A 848 -29.60 10.27 3.18
C GLU A 848 -29.66 9.34 1.98
N LEU A 849 -28.56 8.62 1.72
CA LEU A 849 -28.40 7.73 0.58
C LEU A 849 -28.81 6.30 0.97
N LEU A 850 -28.15 5.72 1.97
CA LEU A 850 -28.40 4.35 2.43
C LEU A 850 -28.50 4.32 3.96
N GLN A 851 -29.26 3.36 4.46
CA GLN A 851 -29.54 3.18 5.88
C GLN A 851 -29.22 1.74 6.28
N PHE A 852 -28.52 1.57 7.40
CA PHE A 852 -28.05 0.28 7.87
C PHE A 852 -28.55 0.04 9.29
N ASP A 853 -29.64 -0.71 9.42
CA ASP A 853 -30.10 -1.19 10.73
C ASP A 853 -29.22 -2.37 11.16
N VAL A 854 -28.36 -2.12 12.15
CA VAL A 854 -27.45 -3.13 12.74
C VAL A 854 -28.26 -4.27 13.37
N ASN A 855 -29.54 -4.05 13.68
CA ASN A 855 -30.44 -5.06 14.20
C ASN A 855 -31.06 -5.96 13.13
N SER A 856 -31.03 -5.55 11.87
CA SER A 856 -31.62 -6.29 10.77
C SER A 856 -30.71 -7.42 10.26
N LYS A 857 -31.21 -8.22 9.32
CA LYS A 857 -30.39 -9.17 8.58
C LYS A 857 -29.68 -8.39 7.47
N LEU A 858 -28.37 -8.53 7.37
CA LEU A 858 -27.58 -7.87 6.34
C LEU A 858 -28.00 -8.36 4.93
N CYS A 859 -28.24 -7.42 4.03
CA CYS A 859 -28.61 -7.64 2.63
C CYS A 859 -28.18 -6.45 1.76
N ASP A 860 -28.31 -6.61 0.44
CA ASP A 860 -28.17 -5.52 -0.52
C ASP A 860 -29.09 -4.35 -0.16
N GLU A 861 -28.55 -3.14 -0.23
CA GLU A 861 -29.30 -1.89 -0.07
C GLU A 861 -29.08 -0.99 -1.28
N ARG A 862 -30.15 -0.35 -1.76
CA ARG A 862 -30.10 0.45 -2.99
C ARG A 862 -30.83 1.78 -2.82
N CYS A 863 -30.22 2.80 -3.39
CA CYS A 863 -30.73 4.16 -3.49
C CYS A 863 -30.78 4.55 -4.95
N ASP A 864 -31.89 5.15 -5.38
CA ASP A 864 -32.02 5.81 -6.68
C ASP A 864 -32.80 7.11 -6.48
N ILE A 865 -32.05 8.21 -6.42
CA ILE A 865 -32.57 9.54 -6.10
C ILE A 865 -32.24 10.53 -7.20
N VAL A 866 -33.05 11.57 -7.29
CA VAL A 866 -32.77 12.75 -8.11
C VAL A 866 -32.68 13.93 -7.16
N PHE A 867 -31.57 14.66 -7.20
CA PHE A 867 -31.39 15.86 -6.42
C PHE A 867 -31.25 17.09 -7.33
N ASP A 868 -31.72 18.22 -6.83
CA ASP A 868 -31.58 19.50 -7.52
C ASP A 868 -30.11 19.91 -7.52
N ASN A 869 -29.58 20.17 -8.71
CA ASN A 869 -28.24 20.66 -8.90
C ASN A 869 -28.31 22.17 -9.17
N ALA A 870 -27.74 22.97 -8.28
CA ALA A 870 -27.60 24.40 -8.50
C ALA A 870 -26.62 24.63 -9.68
N VAL A 871 -27.18 24.77 -10.89
CA VAL A 871 -26.42 24.84 -12.15
C VAL A 871 -25.36 25.94 -12.08
N GLY A 872 -24.10 25.56 -12.30
CA GLY A 872 -22.97 26.48 -12.23
C GLY A 872 -22.56 26.90 -10.81
N GLU A 873 -23.21 26.36 -9.77
CA GLU A 873 -22.81 26.54 -8.38
C GLU A 873 -22.23 25.27 -7.78
N THR A 874 -22.92 24.13 -7.85
CA THR A 874 -22.40 22.86 -7.33
C THR A 874 -21.24 22.35 -8.19
N ASN A 875 -20.11 22.08 -7.57
CA ASN A 875 -18.91 21.54 -8.23
C ASN A 875 -18.29 20.36 -7.46
N GLY A 876 -18.91 19.91 -6.37
CA GLY A 876 -18.57 18.68 -5.67
C GLY A 876 -19.77 18.07 -4.94
N PHE A 877 -19.65 16.80 -4.62
CA PHE A 877 -20.64 16.06 -3.83
C PHE A 877 -19.92 15.20 -2.77
N PRO A 878 -19.65 15.75 -1.58
CA PRO A 878 -19.16 14.99 -0.44
C PRO A 878 -20.08 13.85 0.00
N ILE A 879 -19.47 12.75 0.48
CA ILE A 879 -20.13 11.53 0.95
C ILE A 879 -19.42 11.04 2.23
N TRP A 880 -20.20 10.70 3.25
CA TRP A 880 -19.68 10.23 4.54
C TRP A 880 -20.65 9.28 5.26
N MET A 881 -20.21 8.73 6.39
CA MET A 881 -21.02 7.88 7.28
C MET A 881 -21.34 8.59 8.60
N ASP A 882 -22.58 8.47 9.05
CA ASP A 882 -23.01 8.77 10.42
C ASP A 882 -23.44 7.50 11.15
N TRP A 883 -23.20 7.43 12.45
CA TRP A 883 -23.51 6.28 13.30
C TRP A 883 -24.28 6.71 14.54
N LYS A 884 -25.38 6.01 14.82
CA LYS A 884 -26.18 6.19 16.04
C LYS A 884 -25.60 5.32 17.16
N PHE A 885 -24.81 5.91 18.03
CA PHE A 885 -24.09 5.23 19.11
C PHE A 885 -24.69 5.60 20.48
N GLY A 886 -25.53 4.70 21.03
CA GLY A 886 -26.33 5.03 22.21
C GLY A 886 -27.23 6.24 21.93
N GLU A 887 -27.10 7.29 22.75
CA GLU A 887 -27.81 8.57 22.58
C GLU A 887 -27.09 9.58 21.68
N LEU A 888 -25.89 9.25 21.18
CA LEU A 888 -25.08 10.13 20.34
C LEU A 888 -25.22 9.81 18.85
N ASN A 889 -25.01 10.82 18.02
CA ASN A 889 -24.76 10.67 16.58
C ASN A 889 -23.30 11.02 16.31
N ILE A 890 -22.52 10.03 15.86
CA ILE A 890 -21.10 10.17 15.54
C ILE A 890 -20.97 10.30 14.03
N SER A 891 -20.41 11.40 13.54
CA SER A 891 -20.20 11.62 12.11
C SER A 891 -18.73 11.44 11.74
N THR A 892 -18.47 10.69 10.66
CA THR A 892 -17.17 10.64 9.99
C THR A 892 -16.96 11.80 9.00
N GLY A 893 -17.98 12.65 8.82
CA GLY A 893 -17.95 13.77 7.89
C GLY A 893 -18.53 15.03 8.52
N LEU A 894 -19.77 15.37 8.18
CA LEU A 894 -20.38 16.66 8.53
C LEU A 894 -20.71 16.74 10.03
N LEU A 895 -20.08 17.67 10.73
CA LEU A 895 -20.35 17.97 12.13
C LEU A 895 -21.51 18.97 12.25
N ASN A 896 -22.38 18.77 13.25
CA ASN A 896 -23.57 19.59 13.53
C ASN A 896 -24.60 19.62 12.39
N ASP A 897 -24.98 18.43 11.90
CA ASP A 897 -25.95 18.20 10.79
C ASP A 897 -27.38 18.73 11.05
N THR A 898 -27.72 19.19 12.27
CA THR A 898 -29.05 19.74 12.56
C THR A 898 -29.24 21.10 11.89
N HIS A 899 -29.64 21.06 10.62
CA HIS A 899 -29.92 22.18 9.72
C HIS A 899 -28.67 22.97 9.33
N GLN A 900 -27.91 22.48 8.35
CA GLN A 900 -27.11 23.34 7.48
C GLN A 900 -28.01 23.97 6.41
N PRO A 901 -28.54 25.20 6.58
CA PRO A 901 -29.21 25.88 5.49
C PRO A 901 -28.26 26.05 4.30
N VAL A 902 -28.83 25.98 3.10
CA VAL A 902 -28.14 26.27 1.85
C VAL A 902 -27.37 27.59 1.96
N GLY A 903 -26.10 27.57 1.56
CA GLY A 903 -25.18 28.71 1.62
C GLY A 903 -24.30 28.76 2.87
N ASN A 904 -24.48 27.85 3.83
CA ASN A 904 -23.58 27.73 4.98
C ASN A 904 -22.28 27.02 4.63
N VAL A 905 -21.25 27.27 5.45
CA VAL A 905 -19.95 26.58 5.37
C VAL A 905 -20.04 25.24 6.12
N PRO A 906 -19.80 24.09 5.45
CA PRO A 906 -19.69 22.79 6.10
C PRO A 906 -18.55 22.75 7.13
N ASN A 907 -18.79 22.09 8.27
CA ASN A 907 -17.74 21.81 9.25
C ASN A 907 -17.44 20.31 9.23
N TRP A 908 -16.30 19.92 8.67
CA TRP A 908 -15.94 18.53 8.46
C TRP A 908 -15.08 17.97 9.60
N ASN A 909 -15.29 16.68 9.92
CA ASN A 909 -14.50 15.95 10.90
C ASN A 909 -13.04 15.80 10.42
N LYS A 910 -12.10 16.23 11.25
CA LYS A 910 -10.65 16.22 10.95
C LYS A 910 -10.00 14.84 11.16
N GLY A 911 -10.69 13.92 11.83
CA GLY A 911 -10.24 12.55 12.09
C GLY A 911 -10.37 11.60 10.91
N PHE A 912 -11.08 12.01 9.85
CA PHE A 912 -11.41 11.19 8.70
C PHE A 912 -11.24 11.97 7.40
N LYS A 913 -10.91 11.26 6.33
CA LYS A 913 -11.17 11.75 4.97
C LYS A 913 -12.62 11.44 4.60
N GLN A 914 -13.23 12.29 3.79
CA GLN A 914 -14.55 12.07 3.23
C GLN A 914 -14.43 11.71 1.75
N GLY A 915 -15.41 10.97 1.24
CA GLY A 915 -15.53 10.74 -0.19
C GLY A 915 -16.01 12.03 -0.87
N VAL A 916 -15.52 12.35 -2.07
CA VAL A 916 -16.03 13.46 -2.87
C VAL A 916 -16.12 13.07 -4.32
N TYR A 917 -17.32 13.23 -4.89
CA TYR A 917 -17.51 13.14 -6.33
C TYR A 917 -17.37 14.53 -6.97
N PHE A 918 -16.55 14.65 -8.00
CA PHE A 918 -16.46 15.84 -8.83
C PHE A 918 -17.24 15.63 -10.13
N PRO A 919 -18.37 16.32 -10.34
CA PRO A 919 -19.17 16.14 -11.54
C PRO A 919 -18.40 16.57 -12.79
N HIS A 920 -18.46 15.76 -13.85
CA HIS A 920 -17.92 16.15 -15.15
C HIS A 920 -18.67 17.36 -15.72
N SER A 921 -18.02 18.08 -16.64
CA SER A 921 -18.49 19.34 -17.22
C SER A 921 -19.90 19.26 -17.83
N ASP A 922 -20.32 18.10 -18.35
CA ASP A 922 -21.67 17.90 -18.87
C ASP A 922 -22.75 17.72 -17.78
N LEU A 923 -22.40 17.11 -16.65
CA LEU A 923 -23.31 16.94 -15.50
C LEU A 923 -23.50 18.27 -14.75
N MET A 924 -22.45 19.08 -14.63
CA MET A 924 -22.54 20.41 -13.97
C MET A 924 -23.52 21.37 -14.66
N LYS A 925 -23.81 21.17 -15.94
CA LYS A 925 -24.76 21.98 -16.73
C LYS A 925 -26.22 21.57 -16.54
N ARG A 926 -26.48 20.46 -15.82
CA ARG A 926 -27.83 19.93 -15.59
C ARG A 926 -28.41 20.51 -14.32
N ASP A 927 -29.70 20.84 -14.35
CA ASP A 927 -30.48 21.30 -13.20
C ASP A 927 -30.80 20.18 -12.20
N LYS A 928 -30.72 18.93 -12.65
CA LYS A 928 -30.93 17.75 -11.82
C LYS A 928 -29.93 16.66 -12.16
N ILE A 929 -29.46 15.97 -11.12
CA ILE A 929 -28.56 14.83 -11.24
C ILE A 929 -29.23 13.63 -10.57
N ARG A 930 -29.18 12.48 -11.24
CA ARG A 930 -29.64 11.20 -10.70
C ARG A 930 -28.47 10.47 -10.06
N LEU A 931 -28.56 10.18 -8.78
CA LEU A 931 -27.55 9.42 -8.03
C LEU A 931 -28.11 8.04 -7.71
N LYS A 932 -27.35 7.01 -8.07
CA LYS A 932 -27.58 5.63 -7.64
C LYS A 932 -26.46 5.19 -6.72
N ALA A 933 -26.82 4.67 -5.56
CA ALA A 933 -25.89 4.02 -4.63
C ALA A 933 -26.36 2.59 -4.38
N HIS A 934 -25.44 1.63 -4.40
CA HIS A 934 -25.76 0.21 -4.15
C HIS A 934 -24.71 -0.36 -3.22
N PHE A 935 -25.13 -0.70 -2.00
CA PHE A 935 -24.35 -1.55 -1.12
C PHE A 935 -24.48 -3.00 -1.60
N ASP A 936 -23.37 -3.55 -2.06
CA ASP A 936 -23.25 -4.93 -2.50
C ASP A 936 -22.81 -5.79 -1.32
N PHE A 937 -23.71 -6.62 -0.82
CA PHE A 937 -23.46 -7.47 0.33
C PHE A 937 -22.34 -8.50 0.08
N GLU A 938 -22.19 -9.02 -1.14
CA GLU A 938 -21.17 -10.03 -1.44
C GLU A 938 -19.75 -9.45 -1.37
N ASN A 939 -19.61 -8.17 -1.75
CA ASN A 939 -18.34 -7.47 -1.79
C ASN A 939 -18.09 -6.57 -0.56
N GLY A 940 -19.12 -6.28 0.23
CA GLY A 940 -19.04 -5.37 1.38
C GLY A 940 -18.68 -3.94 1.00
N ASP A 941 -19.06 -3.48 -0.19
CA ASP A 941 -18.70 -2.15 -0.72
C ASP A 941 -19.92 -1.41 -1.28
N VAL A 942 -19.79 -0.09 -1.46
CA VAL A 942 -20.83 0.76 -2.03
C VAL A 942 -20.40 1.25 -3.41
N ASN A 943 -21.19 0.89 -4.42
CA ASN A 943 -21.00 1.36 -5.79
C ASN A 943 -21.87 2.59 -6.06
N PHE A 944 -21.28 3.61 -6.68
CA PHE A 944 -21.97 4.85 -7.03
C PHE A 944 -22.10 5.05 -8.54
N GLN A 945 -23.19 5.66 -8.97
CA GLN A 945 -23.37 6.16 -10.33
C GLN A 945 -24.03 7.54 -10.29
N PHE A 946 -23.47 8.50 -11.02
CA PHE A 946 -24.03 9.83 -11.22
C PHE A 946 -24.43 9.97 -12.69
N LEU A 947 -25.71 10.19 -12.93
CA LEU A 947 -26.32 10.11 -14.26
C LEU A 947 -27.16 11.37 -14.57
N ASN A 948 -27.34 11.63 -15.86
CA ASN A 948 -28.31 12.62 -16.31
C ASN A 948 -29.74 12.15 -15.99
N VAL A 949 -30.62 13.12 -15.71
CA VAL A 949 -32.07 12.91 -15.75
C VAL A 949 -32.51 13.10 -17.21
N GLU A 950 -33.15 12.10 -17.80
CA GLU A 950 -33.73 12.19 -19.15
C GLU A 950 -34.92 13.15 -19.23
#